data_AF-A0A3P5Y3N1-F1
#
_entry.id   AF-A0A3P5Y3N1-F1
#
_cell.length_a   1.000
_cell.length_b   1.000
_cell.length_c   1.000
_cell.angle_alpha   90.00
_cell.angle_beta   90.00
_cell.angle_gamma   90.00
#
_symmetry.space_group_name_H-M   'P 1'
#
loop_
_entity.id
_entity.type
_entity.pdbx_description
1 polymer ?
#
loop_
_entity_poly.entity_id
_entity_poly.type
_entity_poly.pdbx_seq_one_letter_code
_entity_poly.pdbx_strand_id
1 'polypeptide(L)'
;MDAASKRSITQFGCSKLYCLLPLLLSLLILTPSLSFAATNPDDVVAINGLYAALGAPSLPGWTASGGDPCGEAWQGVICNVSDVIISITVNAANLEGELGDNLSKFTSIRGIDFSNNRIGGYIPTNLPVTLQHFFLSANQFTGSIPESLGTLSSLSDMSLNDNQLSGELPDVFQNLVGLINLDISANNLSGTLPPSMESLSALTTLHVQNNQISGTLDVLQVLPLQDLNIENNLFSGPIPEKLLSIPTFLKDGNQFNSTTLAPSLSPSTSPTRPFFGVPPPPPPPERNRGKIDGEPPSPKEQKSSSQTTRIVLIAIAGVVLFIILVLALLLLLPMCLRRRRRRERASSVFKPHQVGADRGNRENALENGPPLLPPPVRSEKVPFTKAGQEPKVLHDIERLQRPITRQESQDIDFSTLTPPPPPPPPPPPPPAPPVVTFMPIKSPERPFKKPSPKTRLPLSSVKHYSVASLQQYTESFSQENLLGSGMLGSVYKARLPDGKLFAVKKLDKRACEQQQDHEFIELVNDIDRIRHANIVELVGYCAEHDQRLLIYEYCSNGTLQDGLHSDDEFKKKLSWNKRVRMALGAARALEYLHEVCEPPIIHRNFKSVNVLLDDDLSVLVSDCGLAPLISSGSVSQLSGQLLAAYGYGAPEFDSGVYTWQSDVYSFGVVMLELLTGRMSYDRDRSRAEQFLVRWAVPQLHDIDALGKMVDPSLNGLYPAKSLSHFADIISRCVQSEPEFRPLMSEVVQDLLDMIRRERHGSGEPSAD
;
A
#
# COMPACT_ATOMS: atom_id res chain seq x y z
N MET A 1 72.68 -2.73 -55.79
CA MET A 1 71.69 -2.62 -56.86
C MET A 1 70.68 -3.76 -56.69
N ASP A 2 69.45 -3.58 -56.26
CA ASP A 2 68.79 -2.42 -55.67
C ASP A 2 67.78 -2.91 -54.65
N ALA A 3 68.03 -2.52 -53.41
CA ALA A 3 67.13 -2.64 -52.29
C ALA A 3 66.08 -1.52 -52.37
N ALA A 4 65.21 -1.56 -53.38
CA ALA A 4 64.18 -0.53 -53.60
C ALA A 4 62.78 -1.08 -53.96
N SER A 5 62.53 -2.39 -53.87
CA SER A 5 61.23 -2.97 -54.24
C SER A 5 60.62 -3.96 -53.23
N LYS A 6 60.91 -3.81 -51.94
CA LYS A 6 60.23 -4.58 -50.87
C LYS A 6 59.83 -3.78 -49.62
N ARG A 7 59.89 -2.44 -49.68
CA ARG A 7 59.48 -1.57 -48.55
C ARG A 7 58.11 -0.90 -48.70
N SER A 8 57.37 -1.10 -49.79
CA SER A 8 56.11 -0.37 -50.02
C SER A 8 54.81 -1.12 -49.70
N ILE A 9 54.82 -2.42 -49.38
CA ILE A 9 53.56 -3.20 -49.22
C ILE A 9 53.22 -3.53 -47.76
N THR A 10 54.18 -3.46 -46.84
CA THR A 10 53.95 -3.78 -45.42
C THR A 10 53.70 -2.57 -44.52
N GLN A 11 53.72 -1.35 -45.07
CA GLN A 11 53.42 -0.12 -44.33
C GLN A 11 51.99 0.42 -44.59
N PHE A 12 51.23 -0.19 -45.50
CA PHE A 12 49.84 0.20 -45.81
C PHE A 12 48.77 -0.57 -45.03
N GLY A 13 49.13 -1.68 -44.37
CA GLY A 13 48.18 -2.54 -43.67
C GLY A 13 47.91 -2.17 -42.20
N CYS A 14 48.85 -1.52 -41.52
CA CYS A 14 48.68 -1.16 -40.10
C CYS A 14 47.91 0.14 -39.88
N SER A 15 47.98 1.12 -40.80
CA SER A 15 47.23 2.37 -40.64
C SER A 15 45.73 2.22 -40.91
N LYS A 16 45.29 1.25 -41.72
CA LYS A 16 43.85 0.98 -41.93
C LYS A 16 43.18 0.27 -40.75
N LEU A 17 43.94 -0.47 -39.94
CA LEU A 17 43.40 -1.18 -38.79
C LEU A 17 43.10 -0.24 -37.61
N TYR A 18 43.90 0.83 -37.45
CA TYR A 18 43.65 1.89 -36.47
C TYR A 18 42.47 2.80 -36.84
N CYS A 19 42.14 2.95 -38.14
CA CYS A 19 40.94 3.69 -38.57
C CYS A 19 39.64 2.86 -38.49
N LEU A 20 39.73 1.53 -38.43
CA LEU A 20 38.56 0.65 -38.27
C LEU A 20 38.18 0.42 -36.81
N LEU A 21 39.09 0.67 -35.86
CA LEU A 21 38.81 0.52 -34.43
C LEU A 21 37.72 1.49 -33.92
N PRO A 22 37.72 2.79 -34.28
CA PRO A 22 36.63 3.70 -33.93
C PRO A 22 35.33 3.33 -34.63
N LEU A 23 35.40 2.79 -35.85
CA LEU A 23 34.24 2.38 -36.64
C LEU A 23 33.58 1.09 -36.10
N LEU A 24 34.39 0.17 -35.57
CA LEU A 24 33.93 -1.02 -34.84
C LEU A 24 33.44 -0.68 -33.44
N LEU A 25 34.07 0.27 -32.73
CA LEU A 25 33.56 0.77 -31.45
C LEU A 25 32.24 1.53 -31.64
N SER A 26 32.10 2.32 -32.71
CA SER A 26 30.83 2.99 -33.03
C SER A 26 29.75 1.99 -33.43
N LEU A 27 30.11 0.87 -34.08
CA LEU A 27 29.16 -0.21 -34.36
C LEU A 27 28.74 -0.98 -33.10
N LEU A 28 29.58 -1.03 -32.06
CA LEU A 28 29.23 -1.60 -30.75
C LEU A 28 28.34 -0.67 -29.92
N ILE A 29 28.38 0.64 -30.18
CA ILE A 29 27.46 1.63 -29.60
C ILE A 29 26.13 1.68 -30.39
N LEU A 30 26.10 1.10 -31.59
CA LEU A 30 24.93 0.98 -32.49
C LEU A 30 24.38 -0.44 -32.60
N THR A 31 24.84 -1.40 -31.79
CA THR A 31 24.01 -2.57 -31.54
C THR A 31 22.82 -2.06 -30.72
N PRO A 32 21.57 -2.17 -31.19
CA PRO A 32 20.46 -2.01 -30.27
C PRO A 32 20.78 -2.99 -29.14
N SER A 33 20.80 -2.50 -27.90
CA SER A 33 20.67 -3.38 -26.76
C SER A 33 19.58 -4.36 -27.15
N LEU A 34 19.93 -5.65 -27.23
CA LEU A 34 18.92 -6.71 -27.24
C LEU A 34 18.33 -6.68 -25.83
N SER A 35 17.54 -5.65 -25.57
CA SER A 35 16.58 -5.61 -24.48
C SER A 35 15.60 -6.70 -24.88
N PHE A 36 15.67 -7.83 -24.18
CA PHE A 36 14.52 -8.70 -24.14
C PHE A 36 13.38 -7.83 -23.63
N ALA A 37 12.34 -7.64 -24.44
CA ALA A 37 11.14 -6.97 -23.97
C ALA A 37 10.67 -7.73 -22.73
N ALA A 38 10.61 -7.04 -21.61
CA ALA A 38 10.20 -7.59 -20.34
C ALA A 38 8.70 -7.89 -20.40
N THR A 39 7.90 -6.97 -20.95
CA THR A 39 6.44 -7.15 -21.08
C THR A 39 6.00 -8.13 -22.16
N ASN A 40 4.95 -8.91 -21.84
CA ASN A 40 4.27 -9.79 -22.78
C ASN A 40 3.80 -9.01 -24.04
N PRO A 41 4.13 -9.48 -25.27
CA PRO A 41 3.73 -8.82 -26.51
C PRO A 41 2.22 -8.55 -26.65
N ASP A 42 1.36 -9.44 -26.14
CA ASP A 42 -0.09 -9.26 -26.22
C ASP A 42 -0.57 -8.11 -25.32
N ASP A 43 0.02 -7.97 -24.13
CA ASP A 43 -0.25 -6.86 -23.21
C ASP A 43 0.24 -5.53 -23.79
N VAL A 44 1.40 -5.53 -24.48
CA VAL A 44 1.92 -4.35 -25.19
C VAL A 44 0.97 -3.92 -26.31
N VAL A 45 0.43 -4.87 -27.08
CA VAL A 45 -0.56 -4.56 -28.12
C VAL A 45 -1.86 -4.03 -27.52
N ALA A 46 -2.31 -4.61 -26.41
CA ALA A 46 -3.52 -4.19 -25.71
C ALA A 46 -3.40 -2.74 -25.21
N ILE A 47 -2.32 -2.42 -24.49
CA ILE A 47 -2.13 -1.09 -23.92
C ILE A 47 -1.86 -0.01 -24.97
N ASN A 48 -1.14 -0.33 -26.05
CA ASN A 48 -0.97 0.59 -27.17
C ASN A 48 -2.29 0.88 -27.90
N GLY A 49 -3.16 -0.13 -28.01
CA GLY A 49 -4.51 0.03 -28.52
C GLY A 49 -5.36 0.94 -27.63
N LEU A 50 -5.30 0.72 -26.31
CA LEU A 50 -5.97 1.56 -25.31
C LEU A 50 -5.46 3.00 -25.35
N TYR A 51 -4.14 3.19 -25.40
CA TYR A 51 -3.52 4.51 -25.54
C TYR A 51 -4.05 5.29 -26.74
N ALA A 52 -4.15 4.63 -27.89
CA ALA A 52 -4.69 5.23 -29.11
C ALA A 52 -6.18 5.58 -28.96
N ALA A 53 -6.98 4.70 -28.33
CA ALA A 53 -8.40 4.91 -28.09
C ALA A 53 -8.69 6.08 -27.14
N LEU A 54 -7.80 6.29 -26.16
CA LEU A 54 -7.84 7.44 -25.24
C LEU A 54 -7.37 8.76 -25.88
N GLY A 55 -7.12 8.78 -27.20
CA GLY A 55 -6.70 9.97 -27.92
C GLY A 55 -5.20 10.31 -27.77
N ALA A 56 -4.37 9.30 -27.50
CA ALA A 56 -2.92 9.44 -27.29
C ALA A 56 -2.58 10.52 -26.23
N PRO A 57 -3.09 10.36 -24.99
CA PRO A 57 -2.91 11.33 -23.92
C PRO A 57 -1.43 11.50 -23.56
N SER A 58 -1.03 12.68 -23.08
CA SER A 58 0.37 12.90 -22.64
C SER A 58 0.64 12.26 -21.28
N LEU A 59 0.70 10.93 -21.24
CA LEU A 59 1.03 10.14 -20.05
C LEU A 59 2.52 9.76 -20.05
N PRO A 60 3.25 9.91 -18.93
CA PRO A 60 4.65 9.51 -18.85
C PRO A 60 4.86 8.04 -19.21
N GLY A 61 5.79 7.78 -20.14
CA GLY A 61 6.12 6.44 -20.63
C GLY A 61 5.20 5.93 -21.75
N TRP A 62 3.94 6.37 -21.81
CA TRP A 62 3.00 5.85 -22.80
C TRP A 62 3.38 6.28 -24.21
N THR A 63 3.49 5.31 -25.13
CA THR A 63 3.81 5.57 -26.54
C THR A 63 2.91 4.77 -27.47
N ALA A 64 2.63 5.31 -28.66
CA ALA A 64 1.73 4.67 -29.63
C ALA A 64 2.32 3.41 -30.30
N SER A 65 3.64 3.24 -30.23
CA SER A 65 4.35 2.12 -30.86
C SER A 65 5.76 2.02 -30.31
N GLY A 66 6.15 0.81 -29.87
CA GLY A 66 7.40 0.59 -29.16
C GLY A 66 7.23 0.74 -27.64
N GLY A 67 8.36 0.73 -26.92
CA GLY A 67 8.42 0.78 -25.47
C GLY A 67 8.15 -0.56 -24.78
N ASP A 68 8.40 -0.57 -23.47
CA ASP A 68 8.25 -1.74 -22.60
C ASP A 68 7.48 -1.30 -21.35
N PRO A 69 6.13 -1.46 -21.31
CA PRO A 69 5.30 -0.90 -20.25
C PRO A 69 5.76 -1.24 -18.83
N CYS A 70 6.24 -2.47 -18.61
CA CYS A 70 6.78 -2.89 -17.32
C CYS A 70 8.25 -2.46 -17.16
N GLY A 71 9.09 -2.67 -18.19
CA GLY A 71 10.51 -2.36 -18.12
C GLY A 71 10.84 -0.87 -18.01
N GLU A 72 9.98 -0.02 -18.55
CA GLU A 72 10.10 1.45 -18.54
C GLU A 72 9.17 2.11 -17.51
N ALA A 73 8.46 1.32 -16.70
CA ALA A 73 7.56 1.78 -15.64
C ALA A 73 6.55 2.85 -16.13
N TRP A 74 5.74 2.50 -17.13
CA TRP A 74 4.73 3.41 -17.66
C TRP A 74 3.76 3.86 -16.59
N GLN A 75 3.38 5.15 -16.61
CA GLN A 75 2.52 5.73 -15.59
C GLN A 75 1.23 4.92 -15.40
N GLY A 76 0.97 4.50 -14.17
CA GLY A 76 -0.24 3.77 -13.83
C GLY A 76 -0.26 2.30 -14.27
N VAL A 77 0.79 1.79 -14.92
CA VAL A 77 0.89 0.38 -15.30
C VAL A 77 1.58 -0.40 -14.19
N ILE A 78 0.88 -1.36 -13.61
CA ILE A 78 1.41 -2.21 -12.53
C ILE A 78 1.66 -3.60 -13.10
N CYS A 79 2.89 -4.07 -12.93
CA CYS A 79 3.32 -5.38 -13.40
C CYS A 79 3.70 -6.31 -12.24
N ASN A 80 3.60 -7.61 -12.48
CA ASN A 80 4.10 -8.61 -11.54
C ASN A 80 5.61 -8.87 -11.71
N VAL A 81 6.18 -9.74 -10.88
CA VAL A 81 7.61 -10.15 -10.92
C VAL A 81 8.05 -10.84 -12.22
N SER A 82 7.10 -11.18 -13.10
CA SER A 82 7.34 -11.77 -14.42
C SER A 82 7.06 -10.76 -15.55
N ASP A 83 6.99 -9.46 -15.22
CA ASP A 83 6.77 -8.36 -16.16
C ASP A 83 5.46 -8.46 -16.96
N VAL A 84 4.44 -9.09 -16.36
CA VAL A 84 3.08 -9.15 -16.94
C VAL A 84 2.23 -8.06 -16.32
N ILE A 85 1.44 -7.36 -17.13
CA ILE A 85 0.54 -6.30 -16.64
C ILE A 85 -0.58 -6.93 -15.81
N ILE A 86 -0.65 -6.55 -14.53
CA ILE A 86 -1.66 -7.03 -13.58
C ILE A 86 -2.70 -5.97 -13.24
N SER A 87 -2.38 -4.69 -13.36
CA SER A 87 -3.35 -3.61 -13.15
C SER A 87 -2.97 -2.37 -13.95
N ILE A 88 -3.98 -1.60 -14.37
CA ILE A 88 -3.80 -0.26 -14.92
C ILE A 88 -4.62 0.69 -14.07
N THR A 89 -3.97 1.70 -13.49
CA THR A 89 -4.58 2.68 -12.60
C THR A 89 -4.15 4.08 -13.03
N VAL A 90 -5.05 4.80 -13.69
CA VAL A 90 -4.82 6.18 -14.15
C VAL A 90 -6.02 7.02 -13.75
N ASN A 91 -5.98 7.55 -12.53
CA ASN A 91 -7.05 8.33 -11.94
C ASN A 91 -6.79 9.83 -12.13
N ALA A 92 -7.85 10.63 -12.32
CA ALA A 92 -7.77 12.11 -12.33
C ALA A 92 -6.74 12.73 -13.31
N ALA A 93 -6.43 12.04 -14.41
CA ALA A 93 -5.43 12.48 -15.40
C ALA A 93 -6.05 13.32 -16.55
N ASN A 94 -7.31 13.74 -16.41
CA ASN A 94 -8.09 14.43 -17.45
C ASN A 94 -8.10 13.67 -18.79
N LEU A 95 -8.11 12.32 -18.75
CA LEU A 95 -8.15 11.51 -19.97
C LEU A 95 -9.47 11.71 -20.70
N GLU A 96 -9.40 11.80 -22.03
CA GLU A 96 -10.53 11.88 -22.93
C GLU A 96 -10.54 10.63 -23.85
N GLY A 97 -11.42 10.60 -24.85
CA GLY A 97 -11.54 9.45 -25.77
C GLY A 97 -12.42 8.34 -25.23
N GLU A 98 -12.10 7.09 -25.55
CA GLU A 98 -12.85 5.88 -25.18
C GLU A 98 -11.91 4.72 -24.80
N LEU A 99 -12.45 3.65 -24.21
CA LEU A 99 -11.67 2.48 -23.80
C LEU A 99 -11.23 1.58 -24.97
N GLY A 100 -11.97 1.60 -26.08
CA GLY A 100 -11.74 0.76 -27.25
C GLY A 100 -11.94 -0.75 -27.00
N ASP A 101 -11.84 -1.55 -28.07
CA ASP A 101 -12.21 -2.98 -28.05
C ASP A 101 -11.04 -3.94 -27.78
N ASN A 102 -9.82 -3.44 -27.59
CA ASN A 102 -8.62 -4.26 -27.44
C ASN A 102 -8.36 -4.75 -26.01
N LEU A 103 -9.21 -4.40 -25.04
CA LEU A 103 -8.98 -4.76 -23.63
C LEU A 103 -8.94 -6.28 -23.41
N SER A 104 -9.67 -7.07 -24.19
CA SER A 104 -9.64 -8.54 -24.11
C SER A 104 -8.28 -9.18 -24.39
N LYS A 105 -7.34 -8.45 -25.00
CA LYS A 105 -5.98 -8.95 -25.29
C LYS A 105 -5.06 -8.98 -24.08
N PHE A 106 -5.41 -8.28 -23.00
CA PHE A 106 -4.65 -8.40 -21.76
C PHE A 106 -4.76 -9.82 -21.22
N THR A 107 -3.61 -10.45 -21.02
CA THR A 107 -3.54 -11.90 -20.72
C THR A 107 -3.76 -12.22 -19.24
N SER A 108 -3.38 -11.30 -18.35
CA SER A 108 -3.41 -11.53 -16.89
C SER A 108 -3.89 -10.32 -16.08
N ILE A 109 -4.44 -9.29 -16.72
CA ILE A 109 -4.88 -8.08 -16.02
C ILE A 109 -6.01 -8.40 -15.05
N ARG A 110 -5.90 -7.89 -13.83
CA ARG A 110 -6.87 -8.09 -12.74
C ARG A 110 -7.57 -6.80 -12.37
N GLY A 111 -6.89 -5.66 -12.50
CA GLY A 111 -7.43 -4.35 -12.16
C GLY A 111 -7.43 -3.39 -13.35
N ILE A 112 -8.54 -2.70 -13.57
CA ILE A 112 -8.58 -1.50 -14.40
C ILE A 112 -9.28 -0.41 -13.58
N ASP A 113 -8.57 0.69 -13.35
CA ASP A 113 -9.10 1.89 -12.72
C ASP A 113 -8.78 3.13 -13.58
N PHE A 114 -9.82 3.68 -14.18
CA PHE A 114 -9.78 4.94 -14.93
C PHE A 114 -10.72 5.98 -14.33
N SER A 115 -11.02 5.87 -13.04
CA SER A 115 -11.99 6.74 -12.40
C SER A 115 -11.57 8.22 -12.42
N ASN A 116 -12.53 9.12 -12.30
CA ASN A 116 -12.34 10.58 -12.28
C ASN A 116 -11.65 11.16 -13.53
N ASN A 117 -11.96 10.64 -14.72
CA ASN A 117 -11.48 11.21 -15.98
C ASN A 117 -12.66 11.81 -16.79
N ARG A 118 -12.42 12.09 -18.07
CA ARG A 118 -13.41 12.57 -19.03
C ARG A 118 -13.61 11.56 -20.17
N ILE A 119 -13.41 10.28 -19.87
CA ILE A 119 -13.50 9.21 -20.87
C ILE A 119 -14.98 9.01 -21.20
N GLY A 120 -15.30 9.03 -22.49
CA GLY A 120 -16.64 8.84 -23.01
C GLY A 120 -16.81 7.52 -23.75
N GLY A 121 -17.77 7.49 -24.67
CA GLY A 121 -18.09 6.30 -25.46
C GLY A 121 -18.90 5.28 -24.65
N TYR A 122 -18.83 4.02 -25.07
CA TYR A 122 -19.52 2.90 -24.45
C TYR A 122 -18.56 2.05 -23.63
N ILE A 123 -19.08 1.33 -22.63
CA ILE A 123 -18.32 0.25 -22.00
C ILE A 123 -18.15 -0.87 -23.03
N PRO A 124 -16.91 -1.28 -23.39
CA PRO A 124 -16.67 -2.22 -24.46
C PRO A 124 -17.19 -3.62 -24.10
N THR A 125 -17.64 -4.37 -25.10
CA THR A 125 -18.16 -5.74 -24.89
C THR A 125 -17.03 -6.75 -24.68
N ASN A 126 -15.82 -6.48 -25.16
CA ASN A 126 -14.69 -7.40 -25.07
C ASN A 126 -13.79 -7.09 -23.85
N LEU A 127 -14.33 -7.28 -22.65
CA LEU A 127 -13.60 -7.11 -21.40
C LEU A 127 -12.72 -8.35 -21.08
N PRO A 128 -11.54 -8.18 -20.48
CA PRO A 128 -10.68 -9.30 -20.11
C PRO A 128 -11.29 -10.12 -18.97
N VAL A 129 -11.49 -11.43 -19.20
CA VAL A 129 -12.14 -12.36 -18.25
C VAL A 129 -11.37 -12.55 -16.94
N THR A 130 -10.12 -12.10 -16.88
CA THR A 130 -9.26 -12.15 -15.69
C THR A 130 -9.51 -11.01 -14.70
N LEU A 131 -10.37 -10.04 -15.05
CA LEU A 131 -10.67 -8.89 -14.20
C LEU A 131 -11.30 -9.31 -12.87
N GLN A 132 -10.80 -8.68 -11.81
CA GLN A 132 -11.25 -8.77 -10.42
C GLN A 132 -11.78 -7.41 -9.95
N HIS A 133 -11.16 -6.32 -10.40
CA HIS A 133 -11.53 -4.95 -10.05
C HIS A 133 -11.72 -4.11 -11.31
N PHE A 134 -12.89 -3.47 -11.44
CA PHE A 134 -13.23 -2.66 -12.60
C PHE A 134 -13.88 -1.34 -12.17
N PHE A 135 -13.10 -0.26 -12.23
CA PHE A 135 -13.46 1.04 -11.71
C PHE A 135 -13.41 2.09 -12.81
N LEU A 136 -14.59 2.59 -13.18
CA LEU A 136 -14.79 3.60 -14.22
C LEU A 136 -15.59 4.80 -13.70
N SER A 137 -15.60 5.00 -12.39
CA SER A 137 -16.48 5.98 -11.76
C SER A 137 -16.13 7.41 -12.17
N ALA A 138 -17.11 8.31 -12.14
CA ALA A 138 -16.91 9.73 -12.47
C ALA A 138 -16.25 9.96 -13.85
N ASN A 139 -16.89 9.46 -14.89
CA ASN A 139 -16.49 9.64 -16.30
C ASN A 139 -17.69 10.13 -17.12
N GLN A 140 -17.61 9.99 -18.46
CA GLN A 140 -18.66 10.37 -19.40
C GLN A 140 -19.18 9.15 -20.18
N PHE A 141 -19.11 7.95 -19.61
CA PHE A 141 -19.58 6.73 -20.28
C PHE A 141 -21.09 6.78 -20.53
N THR A 142 -21.51 6.35 -21.72
CA THR A 142 -22.90 6.36 -22.20
C THR A 142 -23.34 4.96 -22.64
N GLY A 143 -24.63 4.82 -22.95
CA GLY A 143 -25.24 3.55 -23.38
C GLY A 143 -25.40 2.55 -22.23
N SER A 144 -25.69 1.28 -22.57
CA SER A 144 -26.02 0.24 -21.60
C SER A 144 -24.81 -0.50 -21.06
N ILE A 145 -24.94 -1.07 -19.87
CA ILE A 145 -23.99 -2.04 -19.33
C ILE A 145 -24.06 -3.30 -20.21
N PRO A 146 -22.94 -3.79 -20.78
CA PRO A 146 -22.96 -4.86 -21.77
C PRO A 146 -23.21 -6.24 -21.14
N GLU A 147 -23.91 -7.13 -21.84
CA GLU A 147 -24.17 -8.52 -21.40
C GLU A 147 -22.89 -9.34 -21.18
N SER A 148 -21.81 -9.00 -21.87
CA SER A 148 -20.51 -9.64 -21.71
C SER A 148 -19.92 -9.49 -20.30
N LEU A 149 -20.47 -8.58 -19.48
CA LEU A 149 -20.19 -8.50 -18.06
C LEU A 149 -20.32 -9.88 -17.37
N GLY A 150 -21.31 -10.68 -17.77
CA GLY A 150 -21.51 -12.03 -17.21
C GLY A 150 -20.40 -13.04 -17.50
N THR A 151 -19.39 -12.68 -18.31
CA THR A 151 -18.21 -13.51 -18.56
C THR A 151 -17.10 -13.30 -17.53
N LEU A 152 -17.18 -12.24 -16.72
CA LEU A 152 -16.16 -11.86 -15.75
C LEU A 152 -16.31 -12.62 -14.43
N SER A 153 -16.20 -13.95 -14.44
CA SER A 153 -16.45 -14.80 -13.27
C SER A 153 -15.50 -14.58 -12.08
N SER A 154 -14.38 -13.89 -12.30
CA SER A 154 -13.41 -13.52 -11.25
C SER A 154 -13.67 -12.13 -10.65
N LEU A 155 -14.68 -11.41 -11.13
CA LEU A 155 -14.99 -10.05 -10.71
C LEU A 155 -15.46 -10.01 -9.25
N SER A 156 -14.79 -9.19 -8.45
CA SER A 156 -15.04 -8.97 -7.03
C SER A 156 -15.60 -7.57 -6.77
N ASP A 157 -15.10 -6.55 -7.48
CA ASP A 157 -15.45 -5.15 -7.22
C ASP A 157 -15.71 -4.40 -8.53
N MET A 158 -16.85 -3.73 -8.60
CA MET A 158 -17.23 -2.95 -9.78
C MET A 158 -17.85 -1.61 -9.39
N SER A 159 -17.29 -0.53 -9.94
CA SER A 159 -17.76 0.85 -9.71
C SER A 159 -17.92 1.55 -11.06
N LEU A 160 -19.16 1.79 -11.45
CA LEU A 160 -19.56 2.49 -12.68
C LEU A 160 -20.35 3.78 -12.39
N ASN A 161 -20.37 4.20 -11.13
CA ASN A 161 -21.12 5.36 -10.67
C ASN A 161 -20.68 6.68 -11.28
N ASP A 162 -21.54 7.69 -11.22
CA ASP A 162 -21.28 9.03 -11.74
C ASP A 162 -20.89 9.03 -13.23
N ASN A 163 -21.74 8.40 -14.05
CA ASN A 163 -21.61 8.36 -15.51
C ASN A 163 -22.95 8.72 -16.16
N GLN A 164 -23.06 8.53 -17.48
CA GLN A 164 -24.27 8.76 -18.28
C GLN A 164 -24.83 7.44 -18.82
N LEU A 165 -24.60 6.33 -18.11
CA LEU A 165 -25.08 5.00 -18.52
C LEU A 165 -26.60 4.96 -18.50
N SER A 166 -27.20 4.22 -19.42
CA SER A 166 -28.65 4.20 -19.65
C SER A 166 -29.15 2.82 -20.09
N GLY A 167 -30.47 2.63 -20.11
CA GLY A 167 -31.07 1.32 -20.41
C GLY A 167 -31.15 0.41 -19.19
N GLU A 168 -31.53 -0.84 -19.41
CA GLU A 168 -31.78 -1.82 -18.35
C GLU A 168 -30.49 -2.53 -17.92
N LEU A 169 -30.48 -3.02 -16.68
CA LEU A 169 -29.42 -3.91 -16.21
C LEU A 169 -29.52 -5.27 -16.92
N PRO A 170 -28.42 -5.79 -17.50
CA PRO A 170 -28.45 -7.08 -18.19
C PRO A 170 -28.65 -8.23 -17.19
N ASP A 171 -29.45 -9.23 -17.55
CA ASP A 171 -29.73 -10.41 -16.71
C ASP A 171 -28.61 -11.47 -16.80
N VAL A 172 -27.41 -11.10 -16.37
CA VAL A 172 -26.17 -11.89 -16.54
C VAL A 172 -25.38 -12.11 -15.24
N PHE A 173 -25.97 -11.78 -14.09
CA PHE A 173 -25.31 -11.84 -12.78
C PHE A 173 -25.11 -13.27 -12.24
N GLN A 174 -25.68 -14.29 -12.90
CA GLN A 174 -25.62 -15.69 -12.46
C GLN A 174 -24.19 -16.21 -12.30
N ASN A 175 -23.25 -15.71 -13.11
CA ASN A 175 -21.86 -16.14 -13.10
C ASN A 175 -20.94 -15.29 -12.21
N LEU A 176 -21.45 -14.18 -11.67
CA LEU A 176 -20.67 -13.21 -10.88
C LEU A 176 -20.72 -13.51 -9.38
N VAL A 177 -20.64 -14.80 -9.02
CA VAL A 177 -20.83 -15.29 -7.65
C VAL A 177 -19.81 -14.75 -6.65
N GLY A 178 -18.67 -14.26 -7.14
CA GLY A 178 -17.60 -13.64 -6.36
C GLY A 178 -17.72 -12.12 -6.18
N LEU A 179 -18.74 -11.47 -6.76
CA LEU A 179 -18.92 -10.02 -6.67
C LEU A 179 -19.32 -9.62 -5.25
N ILE A 180 -18.51 -8.78 -4.63
CA ILE A 180 -18.64 -8.30 -3.24
C ILE A 180 -19.24 -6.89 -3.22
N ASN A 181 -18.73 -6.00 -4.08
CA ASN A 181 -19.11 -4.60 -4.13
C ASN A 181 -19.57 -4.21 -5.54
N LEU A 182 -20.79 -3.68 -5.63
CA LEU A 182 -21.36 -3.15 -6.87
C LEU A 182 -21.90 -1.73 -6.64
N ASP A 183 -21.29 -0.77 -7.31
CA ASP A 183 -21.78 0.61 -7.36
C ASP A 183 -22.07 1.04 -8.80
N ILE A 184 -23.34 1.28 -9.09
CA ILE A 184 -23.87 1.76 -10.38
C ILE A 184 -24.71 3.03 -10.19
N SER A 185 -24.55 3.69 -9.03
CA SER A 185 -25.32 4.87 -8.66
C SER A 185 -25.03 6.08 -9.56
N ALA A 186 -25.89 7.11 -9.50
CA ALA A 186 -25.72 8.36 -10.25
C ALA A 186 -25.51 8.12 -11.76
N ASN A 187 -26.46 7.42 -12.37
CA ASN A 187 -26.52 7.15 -13.80
C ASN A 187 -27.97 7.39 -14.28
N ASN A 188 -28.25 7.03 -15.54
CA ASN A 188 -29.57 7.11 -16.14
C ASN A 188 -30.16 5.70 -16.43
N LEU A 189 -29.82 4.71 -15.60
CA LEU A 189 -30.25 3.31 -15.72
C LEU A 189 -31.74 3.18 -15.39
N SER A 190 -32.44 2.28 -16.09
CA SER A 190 -33.89 2.07 -15.98
C SER A 190 -34.24 0.58 -15.88
N GLY A 191 -35.54 0.25 -15.90
CA GLY A 191 -35.98 -1.15 -15.86
C GLY A 191 -36.04 -1.70 -14.43
N THR A 192 -36.06 -3.03 -14.27
CA THR A 192 -36.10 -3.69 -12.96
C THR A 192 -34.75 -4.32 -12.61
N LEU A 193 -34.53 -4.59 -11.33
CA LEU A 193 -33.39 -5.41 -10.91
C LEU A 193 -33.52 -6.84 -11.51
N PRO A 194 -32.49 -7.36 -12.20
CA PRO A 194 -32.59 -8.63 -12.91
C PRO A 194 -32.62 -9.84 -11.96
N PRO A 195 -33.43 -10.88 -12.25
CA PRO A 195 -33.56 -12.06 -11.39
C PRO A 195 -32.24 -12.77 -11.10
N SER A 196 -31.27 -12.76 -12.04
CA SER A 196 -29.96 -13.37 -11.81
C SER A 196 -29.17 -12.76 -10.65
N MET A 197 -29.52 -11.57 -10.15
CA MET A 197 -28.88 -10.99 -8.96
C MET A 197 -29.05 -11.85 -7.71
N GLU A 198 -30.07 -12.71 -7.63
CA GLU A 198 -30.23 -13.67 -6.51
C GLU A 198 -29.02 -14.61 -6.35
N SER A 199 -28.21 -14.77 -7.42
CA SER A 199 -27.03 -15.63 -7.42
C SER A 199 -25.78 -14.99 -6.82
N LEU A 200 -25.82 -13.70 -6.48
CA LEU A 200 -24.68 -12.93 -5.98
C LEU A 200 -24.39 -13.21 -4.49
N SER A 201 -24.00 -14.45 -4.21
CA SER A 201 -23.87 -14.96 -2.84
C SER A 201 -22.78 -14.29 -1.99
N ALA A 202 -21.89 -13.50 -2.59
CA ALA A 202 -20.83 -12.75 -1.91
C ALA A 202 -21.13 -11.25 -1.77
N LEU A 203 -22.24 -10.75 -2.35
CA LEU A 203 -22.51 -9.32 -2.45
C LEU A 203 -22.88 -8.72 -1.09
N THR A 204 -22.00 -7.87 -0.57
CA THR A 204 -22.19 -7.18 0.71
C THR A 204 -22.61 -5.73 0.52
N THR A 205 -22.19 -5.10 -0.57
CA THR A 205 -22.44 -3.68 -0.84
C THR A 205 -23.12 -3.51 -2.20
N LEU A 206 -24.29 -2.88 -2.19
CA LEU A 206 -25.02 -2.53 -3.41
C LEU A 206 -25.49 -1.09 -3.36
N HIS A 207 -24.94 -0.27 -4.25
CA HIS A 207 -25.33 1.14 -4.43
C HIS A 207 -25.90 1.34 -5.83
N VAL A 208 -27.16 1.75 -5.89
CA VAL A 208 -27.91 1.99 -7.14
C VAL A 208 -28.65 3.32 -7.14
N GLN A 209 -28.44 4.14 -6.12
CA GLN A 209 -29.14 5.41 -5.91
C GLN A 209 -28.98 6.38 -7.08
N ASN A 210 -29.92 7.31 -7.23
CA ASN A 210 -29.92 8.33 -8.29
C ASN A 210 -29.91 7.69 -9.70
N ASN A 211 -30.91 6.84 -9.95
CA ASN A 211 -31.18 6.23 -11.25
C ASN A 211 -32.71 6.25 -11.51
N GLN A 212 -33.17 5.53 -12.53
CA GLN A 212 -34.59 5.35 -12.89
C GLN A 212 -35.02 3.89 -12.72
N ILE A 213 -34.40 3.15 -11.81
CA ILE A 213 -34.67 1.71 -11.60
C ILE A 213 -36.00 1.55 -10.88
N SER A 214 -36.80 0.59 -11.32
CA SER A 214 -38.18 0.33 -10.89
C SER A 214 -38.38 -1.12 -10.44
N GLY A 215 -39.61 -1.47 -10.05
CA GLY A 215 -39.96 -2.82 -9.60
C GLY A 215 -39.84 -3.01 -8.09
N THR A 216 -39.81 -4.27 -7.64
CA THR A 216 -39.74 -4.67 -6.23
C THR A 216 -38.32 -5.04 -5.81
N LEU A 217 -38.09 -5.19 -4.50
CA LEU A 217 -36.78 -5.54 -3.92
C LEU A 217 -36.65 -7.04 -3.60
N ASP A 218 -37.56 -7.88 -4.09
CA ASP A 218 -37.65 -9.30 -3.72
C ASP A 218 -36.35 -10.07 -4.04
N VAL A 219 -35.70 -9.70 -5.14
CA VAL A 219 -34.42 -10.26 -5.61
C VAL A 219 -33.26 -10.05 -4.62
N LEU A 220 -33.34 -9.00 -3.79
CA LEU A 220 -32.27 -8.64 -2.86
C LEU A 220 -32.39 -9.35 -1.50
N GLN A 221 -33.56 -9.92 -1.17
CA GLN A 221 -33.84 -10.45 0.17
C GLN A 221 -32.97 -11.67 0.55
N VAL A 222 -32.41 -12.36 -0.44
CA VAL A 222 -31.59 -13.56 -0.28
C VAL A 222 -30.10 -13.25 -0.15
N LEU A 223 -29.70 -12.01 -0.43
CA LEU A 223 -28.30 -11.60 -0.49
C LEU A 223 -27.76 -11.20 0.89
N PRO A 224 -26.46 -11.41 1.17
CA PRO A 224 -25.83 -11.07 2.45
C PRO A 224 -25.45 -9.59 2.53
N LEU A 225 -26.36 -8.70 2.13
CA LEU A 225 -26.14 -7.26 2.08
C LEU A 225 -25.92 -6.70 3.49
N GLN A 226 -24.86 -5.91 3.62
CA GLN A 226 -24.49 -5.15 4.81
C GLN A 226 -24.59 -3.66 4.56
N ASP A 227 -24.45 -3.24 3.31
CA ASP A 227 -24.61 -1.87 2.86
C ASP A 227 -25.47 -1.78 1.61
N LEU A 228 -26.57 -1.03 1.69
CA LEU A 228 -27.57 -0.96 0.62
C LEU A 228 -28.07 0.47 0.48
N ASN A 229 -27.83 1.06 -0.68
CA ASN A 229 -28.39 2.37 -1.02
C ASN A 229 -29.17 2.28 -2.33
N ILE A 230 -30.48 2.53 -2.24
CA ILE A 230 -31.42 2.51 -3.36
C ILE A 230 -32.12 3.86 -3.55
N GLU A 231 -31.67 4.92 -2.87
CA GLU A 231 -32.36 6.21 -2.85
C GLU A 231 -32.61 6.80 -4.23
N ASN A 232 -33.63 7.64 -4.36
CA ASN A 232 -33.91 8.41 -5.59
C ASN A 232 -33.98 7.52 -6.83
N ASN A 233 -34.92 6.57 -6.81
CA ASN A 233 -35.24 5.65 -7.89
C ASN A 233 -36.78 5.54 -8.04
N LEU A 234 -37.26 4.55 -8.77
CA LEU A 234 -38.68 4.26 -9.03
C LEU A 234 -39.13 2.94 -8.37
N PHE A 235 -38.45 2.46 -7.32
CA PHE A 235 -38.83 1.23 -6.63
C PHE A 235 -40.21 1.35 -5.98
N SER A 236 -40.95 0.24 -5.95
CA SER A 236 -42.31 0.17 -5.42
C SER A 236 -42.60 -1.20 -4.78
N GLY A 237 -43.77 -1.35 -4.17
CA GLY A 237 -44.16 -2.59 -3.50
C GLY A 237 -43.65 -2.71 -2.06
N PRO A 238 -43.85 -3.88 -1.41
CA PRO A 238 -43.39 -4.08 -0.04
C PRO A 238 -41.87 -4.18 0.03
N ILE A 239 -41.29 -3.64 1.10
CA ILE A 239 -39.87 -3.80 1.39
C ILE A 239 -39.68 -5.10 2.19
N PRO A 240 -38.85 -6.05 1.73
CA PRO A 240 -38.55 -7.27 2.48
C PRO A 240 -37.96 -6.98 3.86
N GLU A 241 -38.45 -7.65 4.91
CA GLU A 241 -38.07 -7.39 6.31
C GLU A 241 -36.57 -7.52 6.57
N LYS A 242 -35.88 -8.45 5.89
CA LYS A 242 -34.43 -8.62 6.01
C LYS A 242 -33.66 -7.37 5.61
N LEU A 243 -34.11 -6.63 4.60
CA LEU A 243 -33.44 -5.41 4.16
C LEU A 243 -33.59 -4.28 5.19
N LEU A 244 -34.70 -4.25 5.93
CA LEU A 244 -34.93 -3.29 7.02
C LEU A 244 -33.97 -3.49 8.21
N SER A 245 -33.40 -4.68 8.36
CA SER A 245 -32.43 -4.98 9.41
C SER A 245 -31.00 -4.52 9.10
N ILE A 246 -30.75 -4.06 7.88
CA ILE A 246 -29.44 -3.58 7.43
C ILE A 246 -29.23 -2.16 7.99
N PRO A 247 -28.19 -1.90 8.82
CA PRO A 247 -27.99 -0.62 9.49
C PRO A 247 -27.82 0.57 8.55
N THR A 248 -27.22 0.36 7.37
CA THR A 248 -26.96 1.41 6.38
C THR A 248 -27.93 1.35 5.20
N PHE A 249 -29.15 0.82 5.41
CA PHE A 249 -30.15 0.79 4.35
C PHE A 249 -30.78 2.16 4.09
N LEU A 250 -30.40 2.77 2.97
CA LEU A 250 -30.91 4.04 2.49
C LEU A 250 -31.92 3.81 1.35
N LYS A 251 -33.14 4.33 1.50
CA LYS A 251 -34.30 3.95 0.65
C LYS A 251 -35.22 5.10 0.24
N ASP A 252 -34.98 6.31 0.74
CA ASP A 252 -35.83 7.46 0.51
C ASP A 252 -35.86 7.87 -0.97
N GLY A 253 -36.86 8.66 -1.37
CA GLY A 253 -37.02 9.05 -2.78
C GLY A 253 -37.55 7.96 -3.73
N ASN A 254 -38.17 6.90 -3.18
CA ASN A 254 -38.83 5.81 -3.93
C ASN A 254 -40.36 5.78 -3.70
N GLN A 255 -41.10 4.95 -4.45
CA GLN A 255 -42.56 4.88 -4.47
C GLN A 255 -43.16 3.76 -3.60
N PHE A 256 -42.54 3.42 -2.46
CA PHE A 256 -43.01 2.34 -1.58
C PHE A 256 -44.39 2.61 -0.92
N ASN A 257 -44.80 3.88 -0.83
CA ASN A 257 -45.99 4.30 -0.07
C ASN A 257 -47.26 4.50 -0.91
N SER A 258 -47.26 4.17 -2.21
CA SER A 258 -48.44 4.30 -3.07
C SER A 258 -49.39 3.11 -2.90
N THR A 259 -50.32 3.20 -1.94
CA THR A 259 -51.42 2.26 -1.76
C THR A 259 -52.43 2.40 -2.91
N THR A 260 -52.15 1.81 -4.07
CA THR A 260 -53.18 1.58 -5.08
C THR A 260 -53.84 0.24 -4.77
N LEU A 261 -55.08 0.32 -4.28
CA LEU A 261 -55.98 -0.79 -4.03
C LEU A 261 -55.88 -1.86 -5.13
N ALA A 262 -55.57 -3.09 -4.71
CA ALA A 262 -55.68 -4.27 -5.57
C ALA A 262 -57.10 -4.39 -6.13
N PRO A 263 -57.30 -4.63 -7.45
CA PRO A 263 -58.55 -5.18 -7.92
C PRO A 263 -58.51 -6.70 -7.75
N SER A 264 -59.50 -7.19 -7.01
CA SER A 264 -59.84 -8.59 -6.81
C SER A 264 -60.12 -9.35 -8.11
N LEU A 265 -59.68 -10.62 -8.16
CA LEU A 265 -60.01 -11.62 -9.18
C LEU A 265 -61.52 -11.95 -9.24
N SER A 266 -62.15 -11.87 -10.42
CA SER A 266 -63.20 -12.81 -10.92
C SER A 266 -63.37 -12.71 -12.46
N PRO A 267 -63.96 -13.71 -13.16
CA PRO A 267 -63.47 -14.17 -14.49
C PRO A 267 -64.41 -13.96 -15.71
N SER A 268 -63.89 -14.32 -16.91
CA SER A 268 -64.57 -14.53 -18.21
C SER A 268 -65.02 -13.24 -18.94
N THR A 269 -64.80 -12.97 -20.24
CA THR A 269 -64.91 -13.78 -21.46
C THR A 269 -64.33 -12.96 -22.64
N SER A 270 -63.73 -13.61 -23.64
CA SER A 270 -63.26 -13.07 -24.95
C SER A 270 -64.38 -12.52 -25.87
N PRO A 271 -64.12 -12.04 -27.11
CA PRO A 271 -63.10 -11.10 -27.63
C PRO A 271 -63.71 -9.97 -28.52
N THR A 272 -63.04 -8.84 -28.76
CA THR A 272 -63.32 -8.03 -29.99
C THR A 272 -62.10 -7.22 -30.47
N ARG A 273 -62.00 -7.13 -31.80
CA ARG A 273 -60.92 -6.71 -32.72
C ARG A 273 -60.39 -5.27 -32.61
N PRO A 274 -59.24 -4.98 -33.28
CA PRO A 274 -58.46 -3.76 -33.13
C PRO A 274 -58.88 -2.64 -34.11
N PHE A 275 -58.57 -1.39 -33.75
CA PHE A 275 -58.56 -0.24 -34.67
C PHE A 275 -57.21 0.48 -34.62
N PHE A 276 -56.75 0.85 -35.81
CA PHE A 276 -55.44 1.40 -36.18
C PHE A 276 -55.30 2.93 -35.96
N GLY A 277 -54.05 3.39 -35.87
CA GLY A 277 -53.56 4.73 -36.25
C GLY A 277 -52.98 5.54 -35.08
N VAL A 278 -51.87 6.29 -35.14
CA VAL A 278 -50.92 6.77 -36.18
C VAL A 278 -49.66 7.28 -35.41
N PRO A 279 -48.41 7.18 -35.93
CA PRO A 279 -47.20 7.72 -35.27
C PRO A 279 -46.79 9.16 -35.72
N PRO A 280 -45.92 9.88 -34.96
CA PRO A 280 -45.55 11.29 -35.18
C PRO A 280 -44.37 11.50 -36.18
N PRO A 281 -44.05 12.76 -36.59
CA PRO A 281 -43.35 13.07 -37.84
C PRO A 281 -41.81 13.16 -37.75
N PRO A 282 -41.08 13.10 -38.89
CA PRO A 282 -39.61 13.21 -38.95
C PRO A 282 -39.07 14.64 -39.26
N PRO A 283 -37.76 14.90 -39.02
CA PRO A 283 -37.08 16.18 -39.30
C PRO A 283 -36.62 16.32 -40.79
N PRO A 284 -36.22 17.54 -41.23
CA PRO A 284 -36.11 17.90 -42.66
C PRO A 284 -34.76 17.51 -43.33
N PRO A 285 -34.67 17.58 -44.68
CA PRO A 285 -33.59 16.94 -45.44
C PRO A 285 -32.47 17.92 -45.85
N GLU A 286 -31.22 17.43 -45.81
CA GLU A 286 -30.12 18.00 -46.60
C GLU A 286 -29.70 17.08 -47.75
N ARG A 287 -29.07 17.71 -48.74
CA ARG A 287 -29.23 17.46 -50.16
C ARG A 287 -27.94 16.93 -50.79
N ASN A 288 -28.03 15.72 -51.35
CA ASN A 288 -27.40 15.23 -52.59
C ASN A 288 -25.88 14.93 -52.72
N ARG A 289 -25.69 13.81 -53.47
CA ARG A 289 -24.59 13.33 -54.36
C ARG A 289 -23.48 12.50 -53.69
N GLY A 290 -23.19 11.27 -54.13
CA GLY A 290 -23.69 10.42 -55.22
C GLY A 290 -23.09 9.00 -55.11
N LYS A 291 -23.87 7.95 -55.42
CA LYS A 291 -23.72 6.98 -56.55
C LYS A 291 -22.30 6.34 -56.65
N ILE A 292 -22.10 5.01 -56.61
CA ILE A 292 -22.59 3.98 -57.55
C ILE A 292 -22.50 2.56 -56.91
N ASP A 293 -23.41 1.71 -57.38
CA ASP A 293 -23.68 0.29 -57.11
C ASP A 293 -22.53 -0.72 -57.29
N GLY A 294 -22.66 -1.88 -56.64
CA GLY A 294 -21.96 -3.12 -57.03
C GLY A 294 -21.90 -4.21 -55.94
N GLU A 295 -22.82 -5.18 -56.00
CA GLU A 295 -22.83 -6.45 -55.25
C GLU A 295 -21.72 -7.44 -55.73
N PRO A 296 -21.54 -8.63 -55.12
CA PRO A 296 -20.32 -9.07 -54.44
C PRO A 296 -19.46 -10.05 -55.28
N PRO A 297 -18.28 -10.45 -54.75
CA PRO A 297 -18.12 -11.88 -54.50
C PRO A 297 -17.24 -12.24 -53.28
N SER A 298 -17.60 -13.32 -52.60
CA SER A 298 -16.67 -14.21 -51.88
C SER A 298 -16.04 -15.23 -52.84
N PRO A 299 -15.02 -16.02 -52.47
CA PRO A 299 -13.88 -15.77 -51.59
C PRO A 299 -12.54 -16.02 -52.34
N LYS A 300 -11.45 -15.38 -51.92
CA LYS A 300 -10.10 -15.79 -52.36
C LYS A 300 -9.17 -15.98 -51.17
N GLU A 301 -8.72 -17.22 -51.04
CA GLU A 301 -7.56 -17.66 -50.28
C GLU A 301 -6.37 -16.72 -50.51
N GLN A 302 -5.83 -16.14 -49.44
CA GLN A 302 -4.52 -15.48 -49.48
C GLN A 302 -3.46 -16.40 -48.88
N LYS A 303 -2.59 -16.87 -49.78
CA LYS A 303 -1.34 -17.57 -49.46
C LYS A 303 -0.43 -16.70 -48.60
N SER A 304 0.03 -17.30 -47.52
CA SER A 304 1.10 -16.84 -46.64
C SER A 304 2.47 -16.78 -47.32
N SER A 305 3.34 -15.93 -46.76
CA SER A 305 4.78 -16.15 -46.58
C SER A 305 5.69 -16.18 -47.82
N SER A 306 6.35 -15.04 -48.09
CA SER A 306 7.59 -15.01 -48.88
C SER A 306 8.54 -13.86 -48.49
N GLN A 307 8.05 -12.78 -47.88
CA GLN A 307 8.90 -11.66 -47.46
C GLN A 307 9.55 -11.83 -46.08
N THR A 308 8.86 -12.42 -45.10
CA THR A 308 9.39 -12.64 -43.75
C THR A 308 10.53 -13.66 -43.72
N THR A 309 10.47 -14.72 -44.53
CA THR A 309 11.54 -15.74 -44.58
C THR A 309 12.85 -15.19 -45.16
N ARG A 310 12.79 -14.21 -46.08
CA ARG A 310 13.99 -13.61 -46.69
C ARG A 310 14.73 -12.67 -45.73
N ILE A 311 14.00 -11.95 -44.89
CA ILE A 311 14.58 -11.03 -43.90
C ILE A 311 15.27 -11.82 -42.78
N VAL A 312 14.67 -12.91 -42.32
CA VAL A 312 15.26 -13.80 -41.30
C VAL A 312 16.54 -14.48 -41.82
N LEU A 313 16.57 -14.90 -43.09
CA LEU A 313 17.77 -15.52 -43.69
C LEU A 313 18.94 -14.52 -43.83
N ILE A 314 18.67 -13.25 -44.12
CA ILE A 314 19.70 -12.21 -44.21
C ILE A 314 20.26 -11.89 -42.82
N ALA A 315 19.41 -11.86 -41.78
CA ALA A 315 19.85 -11.65 -40.40
C ALA A 315 20.73 -12.80 -39.89
N ILE A 316 20.34 -14.06 -40.17
CA ILE A 316 21.13 -15.25 -39.78
C ILE A 316 22.47 -15.26 -40.52
N ALA A 317 22.51 -14.92 -41.81
CA ALA A 317 23.75 -14.83 -42.57
C ALA A 317 24.71 -13.77 -42.00
N GLY A 318 24.18 -12.64 -41.51
CA GLY A 318 24.96 -11.60 -40.83
C GLY A 318 25.60 -12.09 -39.53
N VAL A 319 24.84 -12.82 -38.70
CA VAL A 319 25.35 -13.39 -37.43
C VAL A 319 26.42 -14.44 -37.69
N VAL A 320 26.23 -15.32 -38.68
CA VAL A 320 27.22 -16.34 -39.04
C VAL A 320 28.51 -15.71 -39.56
N LEU A 321 28.42 -14.67 -40.39
CA LEU A 321 29.59 -13.95 -40.89
C LEU A 321 30.37 -13.25 -39.76
N PHE A 322 29.65 -12.70 -38.77
CA PHE A 322 30.25 -12.09 -37.58
C PHE A 322 31.00 -13.10 -36.72
N ILE A 323 30.42 -14.28 -36.48
CA ILE A 323 31.08 -15.36 -35.72
C ILE A 323 32.34 -15.84 -36.44
N ILE A 324 32.31 -15.98 -37.77
CA ILE A 324 33.48 -16.34 -38.57
C ILE A 324 34.60 -15.30 -38.44
N LEU A 325 34.26 -14.00 -38.46
CA LEU A 325 35.23 -12.91 -38.30
C LEU A 325 35.87 -12.91 -36.90
N VAL A 326 35.09 -13.15 -35.84
CA VAL A 326 35.59 -13.24 -34.46
C VAL A 326 36.50 -14.45 -34.29
N LEU A 327 36.13 -15.62 -34.83
CA LEU A 327 36.96 -16.82 -34.80
C LEU A 327 38.27 -16.64 -35.58
N ALA A 328 38.22 -15.97 -36.74
CA ALA A 328 39.43 -15.64 -37.50
C ALA A 328 40.37 -14.71 -36.72
N LEU A 329 39.83 -13.72 -35.99
CA LEU A 329 40.61 -12.82 -35.16
C LEU A 329 41.27 -13.55 -33.97
N LEU A 330 40.52 -14.45 -33.32
CA LEU A 330 41.03 -15.29 -32.23
C LEU A 330 42.11 -16.29 -32.68
N LEU A 331 42.05 -16.76 -33.92
CA LEU A 331 43.09 -17.62 -34.50
C LEU A 331 44.34 -16.86 -34.97
N LEU A 332 44.22 -15.56 -35.28
CA LEU A 332 45.35 -14.70 -35.70
C LEU A 332 46.13 -14.10 -34.52
N LEU A 333 45.49 -13.87 -33.37
CA LEU A 333 46.10 -13.33 -32.14
C LEU A 333 47.31 -14.17 -31.63
N PRO A 334 47.30 -15.52 -31.65
CA PRO A 334 48.44 -16.34 -31.26
C PRO A 334 49.62 -16.25 -32.23
N MET A 335 49.38 -15.98 -33.52
CA MET A 335 50.47 -15.85 -34.51
C MET A 335 51.25 -14.53 -34.36
N CYS A 336 50.57 -13.44 -34.00
CA CYS A 336 51.20 -12.14 -33.75
C CYS A 336 51.98 -12.12 -32.42
N LEU A 337 51.45 -12.76 -31.37
CA LEU A 337 52.11 -12.84 -30.06
C LEU A 337 53.28 -13.84 -30.02
N ARG A 338 53.23 -14.93 -30.81
CA ARG A 338 54.38 -15.84 -31.00
C ARG A 338 55.56 -15.17 -31.73
N ARG A 339 55.29 -14.21 -32.61
CA ARG A 339 56.34 -13.44 -33.32
C ARG A 339 56.97 -12.36 -32.45
N ARG A 340 56.21 -11.76 -31.52
CA ARG A 340 56.70 -10.79 -30.53
C ARG A 340 57.62 -11.43 -29.48
N ARG A 341 57.28 -12.63 -28.98
CA ARG A 341 58.13 -13.40 -28.05
C ARG A 341 59.47 -13.87 -28.63
N ARG A 342 59.61 -13.97 -29.96
CA ARG A 342 60.92 -14.26 -30.61
C ARG A 342 61.84 -13.05 -30.68
N ARG A 343 61.31 -11.82 -30.54
CA ARG A 343 62.08 -10.57 -30.64
C ARG A 343 62.67 -10.12 -29.30
N GLU A 344 62.05 -10.50 -28.18
CA GLU A 344 62.46 -10.13 -26.82
C GLU A 344 63.55 -11.03 -26.22
N ARG A 345 63.83 -12.21 -26.80
CA ARG A 345 64.94 -13.09 -26.37
C ARG A 345 66.32 -12.71 -26.93
N ALA A 346 66.41 -11.69 -27.79
CA ALA A 346 67.66 -11.29 -28.45
C ALA A 346 68.33 -10.04 -27.84
N SER A 347 67.76 -9.42 -26.81
CA SER A 347 68.27 -8.14 -26.26
C SER A 347 68.61 -8.15 -24.77
N SER A 348 68.76 -9.31 -24.14
CA SER A 348 69.16 -9.43 -22.73
C SER A 348 70.56 -10.04 -22.56
N VAL A 349 71.60 -9.38 -23.07
CA VAL A 349 73.00 -9.63 -22.67
C VAL A 349 73.80 -8.30 -22.76
N PHE A 350 74.57 -8.01 -21.70
CA PHE A 350 75.58 -6.94 -21.48
C PHE A 350 75.19 -5.66 -20.70
N LYS A 351 75.49 -5.68 -19.38
CA LYS A 351 76.45 -4.83 -18.59
C LYS A 351 76.34 -3.26 -18.64
N PRO A 352 77.03 -2.47 -17.77
CA PRO A 352 76.73 -2.12 -16.37
C PRO A 352 76.85 -0.58 -16.09
N HIS A 353 76.94 -0.22 -14.80
CA HIS A 353 77.05 1.08 -14.08
C HIS A 353 77.79 2.30 -14.72
N GLN A 354 77.37 3.53 -14.38
CA GLN A 354 78.08 4.48 -13.46
C GLN A 354 77.49 5.92 -13.42
N VAL A 355 77.33 6.43 -12.20
CA VAL A 355 77.76 7.73 -11.61
C VAL A 355 77.62 9.06 -12.40
N GLY A 356 76.99 10.05 -11.74
CA GLY A 356 77.66 11.33 -11.42
C GLY A 356 77.00 12.65 -11.80
N ALA A 357 76.72 13.47 -10.76
CA ALA A 357 76.80 14.94 -10.68
C ALA A 357 75.84 15.81 -11.54
N ASP A 358 75.48 17.04 -11.21
CA ASP A 358 75.43 17.94 -10.04
C ASP A 358 74.85 19.30 -10.60
N ARG A 359 74.53 20.25 -9.71
CA ARG A 359 73.95 21.61 -9.87
C ARG A 359 72.43 21.71 -9.86
N GLY A 360 71.80 22.56 -9.05
CA GLY A 360 72.29 23.61 -8.14
C GLY A 360 71.28 24.77 -8.05
N ASN A 361 71.28 25.48 -6.91
CA ASN A 361 70.37 26.54 -6.39
C ASN A 361 69.05 26.03 -5.75
N ARG A 362 68.80 26.04 -4.44
CA ARG A 362 69.22 26.90 -3.27
C ARG A 362 68.79 28.37 -3.48
N GLU A 363 68.04 29.05 -2.61
CA GLU A 363 67.91 29.08 -1.12
C GLU A 363 66.42 29.34 -0.73
N ASN A 364 65.79 28.75 0.31
CA ASN A 364 66.03 28.66 1.76
C ASN A 364 65.86 30.02 2.48
N ALA A 365 64.85 30.24 3.34
CA ALA A 365 64.51 29.61 4.64
C ALA A 365 65.19 30.31 5.83
N LEU A 366 64.52 30.30 7.00
CA LEU A 366 65.03 30.15 8.39
C LEU A 366 64.18 30.99 9.38
N GLU A 367 63.86 30.59 10.62
CA GLU A 367 64.14 29.42 11.49
C GLU A 367 63.38 29.69 12.83
N ASN A 368 62.96 28.73 13.68
CA ASN A 368 63.78 27.88 14.54
C ASN A 368 62.95 26.78 15.26
N GLY A 369 63.45 25.54 15.30
CA GLY A 369 63.10 24.45 16.24
C GLY A 369 64.20 24.31 17.34
N PRO A 370 64.66 23.11 17.79
CA PRO A 370 64.09 21.76 17.99
C PRO A 370 64.68 21.12 19.32
N PRO A 371 65.12 19.83 19.49
CA PRO A 371 64.82 18.48 18.92
C PRO A 371 64.55 17.37 20.02
N LEU A 372 64.16 16.10 19.78
CA LEU A 372 64.96 14.93 19.30
C LEU A 372 64.12 13.60 19.18
N LEU A 373 64.69 12.66 18.41
CA LEU A 373 64.29 11.38 17.75
C LEU A 373 64.57 10.07 18.60
N PRO A 374 64.51 8.79 18.10
CA PRO A 374 63.46 7.98 17.40
C PRO A 374 63.44 6.44 17.83
N PRO A 375 63.16 5.36 17.01
CA PRO A 375 62.37 4.14 17.38
C PRO A 375 63.17 2.79 17.16
N PRO A 376 62.65 1.59 16.74
CA PRO A 376 61.39 0.79 16.89
C PRO A 376 61.63 -0.67 17.45
N VAL A 377 60.64 -1.62 17.45
CA VAL A 377 60.74 -3.11 17.15
C VAL A 377 59.66 -4.03 17.85
N ARG A 378 58.92 -4.79 17.01
CA ARG A 378 58.58 -6.26 16.95
C ARG A 378 58.33 -7.18 18.20
N SER A 379 57.20 -7.93 18.12
CA SER A 379 56.88 -9.34 18.49
C SER A 379 57.25 -10.01 19.84
N GLU A 380 56.27 -10.81 20.31
CA GLU A 380 56.32 -12.05 21.13
C GLU A 380 56.54 -12.02 22.67
N LYS A 381 55.68 -12.80 23.36
CA LYS A 381 55.90 -13.65 24.56
C LYS A 381 56.11 -13.02 25.96
N VAL A 382 55.15 -13.34 26.85
CA VAL A 382 55.19 -13.91 28.24
C VAL A 382 56.60 -14.38 28.74
N PRO A 383 56.97 -14.60 30.05
CA PRO A 383 56.26 -14.57 31.36
C PRO A 383 57.06 -14.08 32.62
N PHE A 384 56.45 -14.33 33.81
CA PHE A 384 57.02 -14.59 35.18
C PHE A 384 57.21 -13.38 36.12
N THR A 385 56.80 -13.39 37.40
CA THR A 385 56.97 -14.39 38.50
C THR A 385 55.95 -14.16 39.64
N LYS A 386 55.28 -15.20 40.18
CA LYS A 386 55.54 -16.02 41.42
C LYS A 386 55.33 -15.27 42.75
N ALA A 387 54.81 -15.83 43.86
CA ALA A 387 54.52 -17.20 44.35
C ALA A 387 53.32 -17.11 45.33
N GLY A 388 52.45 -18.10 45.61
CA GLY A 388 52.58 -19.50 46.08
C GLY A 388 51.48 -19.67 47.17
N GLN A 389 50.80 -20.78 47.47
CA GLN A 389 51.01 -22.22 47.30
C GLN A 389 49.67 -22.98 47.46
N GLU A 390 49.66 -24.17 46.86
CA GLU A 390 48.74 -25.33 46.76
C GLU A 390 48.35 -26.05 48.10
N PRO A 391 47.58 -27.19 48.14
CA PRO A 391 47.21 -28.15 47.06
C PRO A 391 45.77 -28.72 46.99
N LYS A 392 45.59 -29.52 45.91
CA LYS A 392 44.51 -30.35 45.33
C LYS A 392 43.95 -31.51 46.21
N VAL A 393 42.80 -32.10 45.81
CA VAL A 393 42.63 -33.44 45.16
C VAL A 393 41.13 -33.84 45.02
N LEU A 394 40.89 -34.73 44.04
CA LEU A 394 39.70 -35.30 43.40
C LEU A 394 39.13 -36.59 44.08
N HIS A 395 37.89 -36.95 43.72
CA HIS A 395 37.20 -38.28 43.69
C HIS A 395 36.36 -38.82 44.89
N ASP A 396 35.10 -39.13 44.55
CA ASP A 396 34.31 -40.38 44.72
C ASP A 396 33.95 -41.03 46.09
N ILE A 397 32.65 -41.40 46.14
CA ILE A 397 32.03 -42.66 46.64
C ILE A 397 31.68 -42.85 48.15
N GLU A 398 30.37 -43.07 48.33
CA GLU A 398 29.60 -43.96 49.25
C GLU A 398 29.64 -43.89 50.80
N ARG A 399 28.40 -43.78 51.33
CA ARG A 399 27.70 -44.65 52.31
C ARG A 399 27.94 -44.57 53.83
N LEU A 400 26.76 -44.49 54.47
CA LEU A 400 26.22 -45.31 55.58
C LEU A 400 26.13 -44.69 57.00
N GLN A 401 24.90 -44.84 57.52
CA GLN A 401 24.49 -45.08 58.92
C GLN A 401 24.32 -43.88 59.89
N ARG A 402 23.05 -43.47 60.07
CA ARG A 402 22.19 -43.64 61.29
C ARG A 402 22.91 -43.97 62.62
N PRO A 403 22.40 -43.65 63.84
CA PRO A 403 21.01 -43.26 64.17
C PRO A 403 20.78 -42.37 65.44
N ILE A 404 19.49 -42.27 65.87
CA ILE A 404 18.95 -42.19 67.27
C ILE A 404 18.56 -40.82 67.90
N THR A 405 17.22 -40.67 68.06
CA THR A 405 16.34 -40.07 69.14
C THR A 405 16.48 -38.61 69.61
N ARG A 406 15.42 -37.78 69.57
CA ARG A 406 14.18 -37.60 70.40
C ARG A 406 14.34 -36.53 71.49
N GLN A 407 13.47 -35.51 71.47
CA GLN A 407 12.58 -35.04 72.56
C GLN A 407 11.87 -33.76 72.04
N GLU A 408 10.55 -33.63 71.88
CA GLU A 408 9.33 -33.77 72.72
C GLU A 408 8.93 -32.56 73.58
N SER A 409 7.60 -32.37 73.63
CA SER A 409 6.73 -31.58 74.52
C SER A 409 6.28 -30.20 74.00
N GLN A 410 5.01 -29.79 74.03
CA GLN A 410 3.86 -30.16 74.89
C GLN A 410 2.48 -30.09 74.20
N ASP A 411 1.59 -30.96 74.68
CA ASP A 411 0.14 -31.08 74.42
C ASP A 411 -0.72 -30.11 75.27
N ILE A 412 -1.95 -29.81 74.80
CA ILE A 412 -3.14 -29.66 75.65
C ILE A 412 -4.32 -30.41 75.01
N ASP A 413 -4.90 -31.32 75.78
CA ASP A 413 -6.10 -32.14 75.51
C ASP A 413 -7.35 -31.47 76.12
N PHE A 414 -8.50 -31.62 75.46
CA PHE A 414 -9.80 -31.74 76.14
C PHE A 414 -10.71 -32.66 75.30
N SER A 415 -10.92 -33.87 75.82
CA SER A 415 -11.81 -34.88 75.28
C SER A 415 -13.28 -34.62 75.65
N THR A 416 -14.19 -34.79 74.67
CA THR A 416 -15.44 -35.60 74.69
C THR A 416 -16.59 -34.97 73.89
N LEU A 417 -16.98 -35.63 72.79
CA LEU A 417 -18.35 -36.04 72.41
C LEU A 417 -18.33 -36.63 70.98
N THR A 418 -18.93 -37.81 70.82
CA THR A 418 -18.93 -38.67 69.61
C THR A 418 -19.77 -38.14 68.43
N PRO A 419 -19.53 -38.61 67.18
CA PRO A 419 -19.87 -37.91 65.93
C PRO A 419 -21.16 -38.42 65.23
N PRO A 420 -21.75 -37.64 64.29
CA PRO A 420 -22.68 -38.16 63.28
C PRO A 420 -21.95 -38.54 61.96
N PRO A 421 -22.47 -39.52 61.19
CA PRO A 421 -21.78 -40.06 60.00
C PRO A 421 -21.95 -39.19 58.74
N PRO A 422 -20.95 -39.18 57.83
CA PRO A 422 -21.03 -38.52 56.52
C PRO A 422 -21.80 -39.36 55.46
N PRO A 423 -22.34 -38.72 54.39
CA PRO A 423 -23.25 -39.33 53.42
C PRO A 423 -22.57 -40.24 52.38
N PRO A 424 -23.34 -41.14 51.70
CA PRO A 424 -22.80 -42.12 50.76
C PRO A 424 -22.36 -41.52 49.41
N PRO A 425 -21.40 -42.15 48.71
CA PRO A 425 -20.88 -41.68 47.42
C PRO A 425 -21.82 -42.00 46.23
N PRO A 426 -21.73 -41.24 45.12
CA PRO A 426 -22.57 -41.43 43.93
C PRO A 426 -22.19 -42.68 43.10
N PRO A 427 -23.13 -43.24 42.32
CA PRO A 427 -22.91 -44.47 41.55
C PRO A 427 -22.02 -44.27 40.30
N PRO A 428 -21.33 -45.33 39.84
CA PRO A 428 -20.40 -45.27 38.70
C PRO A 428 -21.11 -45.17 37.32
N PRO A 429 -20.44 -44.60 36.30
CA PRO A 429 -20.99 -44.46 34.95
C PRO A 429 -21.04 -45.80 34.18
N PRO A 430 -21.96 -45.96 33.21
CA PRO A 430 -22.13 -47.19 32.44
C PRO A 430 -21.00 -47.45 31.42
N PRO A 431 -20.75 -48.72 31.05
CA PRO A 431 -19.64 -49.11 30.17
C PRO A 431 -19.86 -48.72 28.70
N ALA A 432 -18.79 -48.31 28.02
CA ALA A 432 -18.78 -47.97 26.60
C ALA A 432 -18.86 -49.24 25.69
N PRO A 433 -19.51 -49.16 24.52
CA PRO A 433 -19.56 -50.25 23.53
C PRO A 433 -18.22 -50.47 22.81
N PRO A 434 -17.99 -51.66 22.21
CA PRO A 434 -16.68 -52.09 21.73
C PRO A 434 -16.23 -51.36 20.45
N VAL A 435 -14.94 -51.04 20.41
CA VAL A 435 -14.23 -50.42 19.27
C VAL A 435 -14.05 -51.44 18.15
N VAL A 436 -14.55 -51.10 16.95
CA VAL A 436 -14.25 -51.81 15.70
C VAL A 436 -12.99 -51.20 15.09
N THR A 437 -11.94 -52.01 14.96
CA THR A 437 -10.65 -51.64 14.38
C THR A 437 -10.76 -51.54 12.86
N PHE A 438 -10.58 -50.35 12.29
CA PHE A 438 -10.21 -50.17 10.87
C PHE A 438 -8.79 -49.58 10.80
N MET A 439 -7.88 -50.28 10.12
CA MET A 439 -6.52 -49.78 9.86
C MET A 439 -6.55 -48.68 8.79
N PRO A 440 -5.88 -47.52 9.00
CA PRO A 440 -5.69 -46.53 7.94
C PRO A 440 -4.51 -46.87 7.03
N ILE A 441 -4.72 -46.64 5.74
CA ILE A 441 -3.74 -46.71 4.64
C ILE A 441 -2.72 -45.56 4.80
N LYS A 442 -1.42 -45.88 4.68
CA LYS A 442 -0.31 -44.92 4.68
C LYS A 442 -0.32 -44.02 3.44
N SER A 443 -0.24 -42.71 3.65
CA SER A 443 0.17 -41.71 2.63
C SER A 443 1.68 -41.39 2.79
N PRO A 444 2.39 -40.99 1.72
CA PRO A 444 3.85 -40.92 1.72
C PRO A 444 4.41 -39.68 2.43
N GLU A 445 5.45 -39.89 3.24
CA GLU A 445 6.24 -38.86 3.93
C GLU A 445 6.97 -37.94 2.95
N ARG A 446 6.86 -36.62 3.14
CA ARG A 446 7.86 -35.64 2.67
C ARG A 446 8.92 -35.45 3.76
N PRO A 447 10.21 -35.32 3.41
CA PRO A 447 11.29 -35.29 4.39
C PRO A 447 11.30 -33.99 5.19
N PHE A 448 11.14 -34.11 6.51
CA PHE A 448 11.36 -33.04 7.48
C PHE A 448 12.85 -32.65 7.52
N LYS A 449 13.17 -31.39 7.17
CA LYS A 449 14.43 -30.75 7.58
C LYS A 449 14.36 -30.47 9.09
N LYS A 450 15.37 -30.91 9.84
CA LYS A 450 15.53 -30.60 11.27
C LYS A 450 15.62 -29.07 11.48
N PRO A 451 14.95 -28.50 12.50
CA PRO A 451 15.15 -27.10 12.86
C PRO A 451 16.56 -26.90 13.43
N SER A 452 17.24 -25.86 12.96
CA SER A 452 18.45 -25.32 13.56
C SER A 452 18.15 -24.76 14.97
N PRO A 453 19.14 -24.69 15.88
CA PRO A 453 18.92 -24.25 17.25
C PRO A 453 18.52 -22.78 17.29
N LYS A 454 17.30 -22.51 17.78
CA LYS A 454 16.79 -21.16 18.03
C LYS A 454 17.67 -20.47 19.08
N THR A 455 18.37 -19.42 18.68
CA THR A 455 18.87 -18.38 19.58
C THR A 455 17.67 -17.82 20.34
N ARG A 456 17.64 -17.96 21.68
CA ARG A 456 16.60 -17.33 22.50
C ARG A 456 16.78 -15.81 22.42
N LEU A 457 15.87 -15.13 21.72
CA LEU A 457 15.76 -13.68 21.72
C LEU A 457 15.37 -13.20 23.13
N PRO A 458 15.76 -11.99 23.57
CA PRO A 458 15.36 -11.45 24.87
C PRO A 458 13.83 -11.26 24.90
N LEU A 459 13.19 -11.66 26.01
CA LEU A 459 11.79 -11.32 26.26
C LEU A 459 11.65 -9.79 26.42
N SER A 460 10.54 -9.22 25.93
CA SER A 460 10.26 -7.78 26.03
C SER A 460 10.35 -7.27 27.47
N SER A 461 10.71 -6.00 27.65
CA SER A 461 10.71 -5.39 28.99
C SER A 461 9.29 -5.07 29.48
N VAL A 462 8.35 -4.92 28.55
CA VAL A 462 6.93 -4.67 28.83
C VAL A 462 6.21 -5.88 29.39
N LYS A 463 5.16 -5.63 30.18
CA LYS A 463 4.45 -6.65 30.96
C LYS A 463 3.56 -7.52 30.07
N HIS A 464 3.65 -8.83 30.27
CA HIS A 464 2.69 -9.78 29.71
C HIS A 464 1.40 -9.79 30.53
N TYR A 465 0.25 -9.67 29.86
CA TYR A 465 -1.08 -9.78 30.44
C TYR A 465 -1.79 -11.03 29.91
N SER A 466 -2.54 -11.73 30.78
CA SER A 466 -3.40 -12.81 30.32
C SER A 466 -4.68 -12.26 29.72
N VAL A 467 -5.25 -12.98 28.74
CA VAL A 467 -6.50 -12.56 28.09
C VAL A 467 -7.66 -12.46 29.10
N ALA A 468 -7.69 -13.36 30.10
CA ALA A 468 -8.70 -13.34 31.16
C ALA A 468 -8.64 -12.07 32.02
N SER A 469 -7.43 -11.58 32.32
CA SER A 469 -7.25 -10.33 33.08
C SER A 469 -7.74 -9.15 32.25
N LEU A 470 -7.39 -9.10 30.96
CA LEU A 470 -7.83 -8.02 30.08
C LEU A 470 -9.35 -8.05 29.84
N GLN A 471 -9.96 -9.23 29.73
CA GLN A 471 -11.41 -9.38 29.71
C GLN A 471 -12.03 -8.81 30.99
N GLN A 472 -11.47 -9.10 32.16
CA GLN A 472 -11.98 -8.52 33.40
C GLN A 472 -11.85 -6.98 33.41
N TYR A 473 -10.71 -6.43 32.98
CA TYR A 473 -10.45 -4.98 33.03
C TYR A 473 -11.24 -4.17 31.99
N THR A 474 -11.69 -4.82 30.92
CA THR A 474 -12.47 -4.21 29.82
C THR A 474 -13.96 -4.58 29.86
N GLU A 475 -14.41 -5.26 30.93
CA GLU A 475 -15.78 -5.77 31.06
C GLU A 475 -16.19 -6.67 29.89
N SER A 476 -15.33 -7.63 29.58
CA SER A 476 -15.42 -8.56 28.46
C SER A 476 -15.40 -7.87 27.09
N PHE A 477 -14.55 -6.84 26.93
CA PHE A 477 -14.50 -6.01 25.73
C PHE A 477 -15.87 -5.41 25.40
N SER A 478 -16.54 -4.83 26.40
CA SER A 478 -17.88 -4.27 26.25
C SER A 478 -17.90 -3.11 25.25
N GLN A 479 -19.03 -2.91 24.59
CA GLN A 479 -19.24 -1.79 23.68
C GLN A 479 -19.13 -0.43 24.40
N GLU A 480 -19.47 -0.38 25.70
CA GLU A 480 -19.35 0.82 26.54
C GLU A 480 -17.90 1.25 26.76
N ASN A 481 -16.97 0.29 26.74
CA ASN A 481 -15.55 0.55 26.86
C ASN A 481 -14.86 0.69 25.50
N LEU A 482 -15.58 0.61 24.37
CA LEU A 482 -14.99 0.80 23.05
C LEU A 482 -14.60 2.28 22.85
N LEU A 483 -13.31 2.53 22.68
CA LEU A 483 -12.76 3.86 22.39
C LEU A 483 -12.75 4.16 20.89
N GLY A 484 -12.57 3.12 20.06
CA GLY A 484 -12.60 3.26 18.61
C GLY A 484 -12.25 1.96 17.90
N SER A 485 -12.55 1.89 16.61
CA SER A 485 -12.20 0.78 15.73
C SER A 485 -11.49 1.31 14.50
N GLY A 486 -10.44 0.62 14.06
CA GLY A 486 -9.66 1.00 12.89
C GLY A 486 -9.16 -0.22 12.12
N MET A 487 -8.34 0.04 11.11
CA MET A 487 -7.81 -0.96 10.17
C MET A 487 -7.12 -2.15 10.84
N LEU A 488 -6.45 -1.93 11.97
CA LEU A 488 -5.70 -2.95 12.68
C LEU A 488 -6.51 -3.64 13.79
N GLY A 489 -7.74 -3.21 14.04
CA GLY A 489 -8.63 -3.74 15.07
C GLY A 489 -9.25 -2.65 15.98
N SER A 490 -9.78 -3.10 17.12
CA SER A 490 -10.55 -2.26 18.06
C SER A 490 -9.75 -1.91 19.31
N VAL A 491 -9.99 -0.71 19.86
CA VAL A 491 -9.34 -0.20 21.06
C VAL A 491 -10.37 -0.05 22.18
N TYR A 492 -10.07 -0.63 23.34
CA TYR A 492 -10.94 -0.64 24.51
C TYR A 492 -10.29 0.06 25.69
N LYS A 493 -11.09 0.76 26.48
CA LYS A 493 -10.70 1.26 27.80
C LYS A 493 -10.61 0.10 28.78
N ALA A 494 -9.50 0.01 29.50
CA ALA A 494 -9.31 -0.96 30.57
C ALA A 494 -9.09 -0.24 31.89
N ARG A 495 -9.78 -0.67 32.94
CA ARG A 495 -9.59 -0.20 34.31
C ARG A 495 -8.98 -1.32 35.15
N LEU A 496 -7.76 -1.10 35.64
CA LEU A 496 -7.07 -2.03 36.52
C LEU A 496 -7.62 -1.96 37.95
N PRO A 497 -7.36 -2.98 38.80
CA PRO A 497 -7.82 -3.00 40.19
C PRO A 497 -7.24 -1.88 41.06
N ASP A 498 -6.08 -1.34 40.68
CA ASP A 498 -5.42 -0.19 41.33
C ASP A 498 -6.02 1.16 40.89
N GLY A 499 -6.99 1.16 39.98
CA GLY A 499 -7.60 2.35 39.41
C GLY A 499 -6.87 2.93 38.19
N LYS A 500 -5.70 2.38 37.79
CA LYS A 500 -4.99 2.84 36.60
C LYS A 500 -5.80 2.51 35.34
N LEU A 501 -5.82 3.46 34.39
CA LEU A 501 -6.50 3.31 33.11
C LEU A 501 -5.51 2.99 31.99
N PHE A 502 -5.89 2.08 31.10
CA PHE A 502 -5.14 1.73 29.90
C PHE A 502 -6.02 1.68 28.66
N ALA A 503 -5.39 1.81 27.50
CA ALA A 503 -5.99 1.54 26.21
C ALA A 503 -5.51 0.17 25.71
N VAL A 504 -6.45 -0.75 25.48
CA VAL A 504 -6.17 -2.11 25.03
C VAL A 504 -6.57 -2.22 23.56
N LYS A 505 -5.59 -2.27 22.68
CA LYS A 505 -5.79 -2.51 21.25
C LYS A 505 -5.83 -4.01 20.98
N LYS A 506 -7.00 -4.50 20.61
CA LYS A 506 -7.24 -5.87 20.19
C LYS A 506 -7.07 -5.96 18.68
N LEU A 507 -6.03 -6.67 18.23
CA LEU A 507 -5.73 -6.77 16.81
C LEU A 507 -6.67 -7.74 16.09
N ASP A 508 -7.10 -7.38 14.89
CA ASP A 508 -7.98 -8.21 14.09
C ASP A 508 -7.28 -9.49 13.61
N LYS A 509 -8.01 -10.61 13.62
CA LYS A 509 -7.48 -11.90 13.17
C LYS A 509 -6.92 -11.84 11.74
N ARG A 510 -7.59 -11.12 10.84
CA ARG A 510 -7.16 -10.93 9.44
C ARG A 510 -5.81 -10.23 9.32
N ALA A 511 -5.51 -9.27 10.22
CA ALA A 511 -4.23 -8.57 10.25
C ALA A 511 -3.08 -9.43 10.82
N CYS A 512 -3.43 -10.47 11.60
CA CYS A 512 -2.47 -11.36 12.25
C CYS A 512 -2.45 -12.79 11.65
N GLU A 513 -3.26 -13.07 10.63
CA GLU A 513 -3.54 -14.43 10.12
C GLU A 513 -2.30 -15.14 9.58
N GLN A 514 -1.30 -14.38 9.14
CA GLN A 514 -0.01 -14.91 8.66
C GLN A 514 1.11 -14.86 9.70
N GLN A 515 0.88 -14.18 10.85
CA GLN A 515 1.93 -13.99 11.84
C GLN A 515 2.00 -15.14 12.86
N GLN A 516 3.16 -15.79 12.92
CA GLN A 516 3.44 -16.74 13.98
C GLN A 516 3.64 -16.03 15.33
N ASP A 517 3.42 -16.72 16.45
CA ASP A 517 3.59 -16.14 17.80
C ASP A 517 4.93 -15.41 17.97
N HIS A 518 6.02 -15.96 17.44
CA HIS A 518 7.35 -15.37 17.56
C HIS A 518 7.51 -14.05 16.80
N GLU A 519 6.89 -13.90 15.62
CA GLU A 519 6.91 -12.67 14.83
C GLU A 519 6.13 -11.55 15.53
N PHE A 520 5.03 -11.88 16.21
CA PHE A 520 4.30 -10.93 17.03
C PHE A 520 5.12 -10.47 18.24
N ILE A 521 5.87 -11.38 18.89
CA ILE A 521 6.76 -10.99 19.99
C ILE A 521 7.92 -10.12 19.50
N GLU A 522 8.47 -10.39 18.31
CA GLU A 522 9.47 -9.51 17.68
C GLU A 522 8.89 -8.11 17.44
N LEU A 523 7.67 -8.02 16.88
CA LEU A 523 6.97 -6.75 16.72
C LEU A 523 6.79 -6.01 18.06
N VAL A 524 6.36 -6.70 19.11
CA VAL A 524 6.23 -6.12 20.46
C VAL A 524 7.57 -5.59 20.97
N ASN A 525 8.66 -6.33 20.76
CA ASN A 525 10.00 -5.90 21.14
C ASN A 525 10.45 -4.66 20.36
N ASP A 526 10.09 -4.56 19.08
CA ASP A 526 10.43 -3.40 18.25
C ASP A 526 9.63 -2.16 18.69
N ILE A 527 8.35 -2.32 19.02
CA ILE A 527 7.52 -1.23 19.56
C ILE A 527 8.01 -0.79 20.95
N ASP A 528 8.41 -1.72 21.82
CA ASP A 528 8.94 -1.42 23.17
C ASP A 528 10.19 -0.50 23.13
N ARG A 529 10.98 -0.60 22.05
CA ARG A 529 12.16 0.25 21.83
C ARG A 529 11.81 1.68 21.45
N ILE A 530 10.58 1.95 21.01
CA ILE A 530 10.14 3.29 20.60
C ILE A 530 9.77 4.08 21.87
N ARG A 531 10.67 4.97 22.31
CA ARG A 531 10.50 5.77 23.53
C ARG A 531 10.74 7.24 23.23
N HIS A 532 9.67 8.03 23.19
CA HIS A 532 9.73 9.45 22.90
C HIS A 532 8.60 10.21 23.60
N ALA A 533 8.84 11.46 24.01
CA ALA A 533 7.88 12.27 24.78
C ALA A 533 6.57 12.58 24.02
N ASN A 534 6.56 12.44 22.70
CA ASN A 534 5.40 12.66 21.84
C ASN A 534 4.88 11.36 21.19
N ILE A 535 5.22 10.18 21.72
CA ILE A 535 4.73 8.88 21.25
C ILE A 535 4.08 8.15 22.43
N VAL A 536 2.94 7.50 22.18
CA VAL A 536 2.22 6.74 23.21
C VAL A 536 3.05 5.54 23.67
N GLU A 537 3.26 5.43 24.97
CA GLU A 537 4.04 4.36 25.56
C GLU A 537 3.30 3.00 25.53
N LEU A 538 3.98 1.97 25.02
CA LEU A 538 3.56 0.57 25.17
C LEU A 538 3.89 0.10 26.59
N VAL A 539 2.88 -0.32 27.35
CA VAL A 539 3.05 -0.81 28.73
C VAL A 539 2.95 -2.32 28.84
N GLY A 540 2.38 -2.99 27.83
CA GLY A 540 2.22 -4.43 27.86
C GLY A 540 1.64 -5.02 26.58
N TYR A 541 1.55 -6.34 26.58
CA TYR A 541 0.97 -7.10 25.48
C TYR A 541 0.28 -8.37 25.98
N CYS A 542 -0.52 -8.99 25.12
CA CYS A 542 -1.10 -10.32 25.31
C CYS A 542 -0.97 -11.12 24.02
N ALA A 543 -0.52 -12.37 24.14
CA ALA A 543 -0.42 -13.32 23.04
C ALA A 543 -0.86 -14.72 23.51
N GLU A 544 -2.16 -14.88 23.75
CA GLU A 544 -2.77 -16.13 24.26
C GLU A 544 -3.99 -16.52 23.43
N HIS A 545 -4.22 -17.82 23.20
CA HIS A 545 -5.43 -18.35 22.56
C HIS A 545 -5.79 -17.66 21.22
N ASP A 546 -4.81 -17.44 20.34
CA ASP A 546 -4.96 -16.71 19.07
C ASP A 546 -5.52 -15.28 19.23
N GLN A 547 -5.31 -14.67 20.40
CA GLN A 547 -5.59 -13.26 20.64
C GLN A 547 -4.27 -12.50 20.75
N ARG A 548 -4.17 -11.42 19.97
CA ARG A 548 -3.04 -10.48 19.99
C ARG A 548 -3.54 -9.14 20.45
N LEU A 549 -3.05 -8.68 21.60
CA LEU A 549 -3.40 -7.38 22.14
C LEU A 549 -2.17 -6.58 22.52
N LEU A 550 -2.24 -5.29 22.30
CA LEU A 550 -1.25 -4.30 22.70
C LEU A 550 -1.89 -3.37 23.73
N ILE A 551 -1.18 -3.10 24.82
CA ILE A 551 -1.68 -2.29 25.93
C ILE A 551 -0.83 -1.02 26.02
N TYR A 552 -1.51 0.11 25.95
CA TYR A 552 -0.93 1.44 25.96
C TYR A 552 -1.43 2.26 27.14
N GLU A 553 -0.72 3.32 27.49
CA GLU A 553 -1.24 4.32 28.42
C GLU A 553 -2.51 4.99 27.87
N TYR A 554 -3.49 5.22 28.75
CA TYR A 554 -4.75 5.83 28.36
C TYR A 554 -4.64 7.36 28.32
N CYS A 555 -4.98 7.95 27.18
CA CYS A 555 -5.08 9.40 26.99
C CYS A 555 -6.52 9.85 27.27
N SER A 556 -6.69 10.69 28.30
CA SER A 556 -8.01 11.11 28.81
C SER A 556 -8.77 12.06 27.87
N ASN A 557 -8.06 12.93 27.16
CA ASN A 557 -8.64 13.93 26.26
C ASN A 557 -8.92 13.40 24.84
N GLY A 558 -8.73 12.09 24.61
CA GLY A 558 -9.12 11.43 23.36
C GLY A 558 -8.20 11.78 22.18
N THR A 559 -8.78 11.81 20.99
CA THR A 559 -8.06 12.07 19.73
C THR A 559 -8.15 13.54 19.31
N LEU A 560 -7.18 13.99 18.51
CA LEU A 560 -7.22 15.31 17.89
C LEU A 560 -8.44 15.46 16.98
N GLN A 561 -8.85 14.38 16.29
CA GLN A 561 -10.03 14.40 15.42
C GLN A 561 -11.29 14.78 16.22
N ASP A 562 -11.53 14.13 17.36
CA ASP A 562 -12.71 14.38 18.19
C ASP A 562 -12.67 15.80 18.77
N GLY A 563 -11.50 16.21 19.28
CA GLY A 563 -11.30 17.54 19.87
C GLY A 563 -11.43 18.69 18.86
N LEU A 564 -11.25 18.43 17.57
CA LEU A 564 -11.27 19.46 16.53
C LEU A 564 -12.57 19.46 15.70
N HIS A 565 -13.26 18.32 15.59
CA HIS A 565 -14.41 18.16 14.69
C HIS A 565 -15.69 17.69 15.36
N SER A 566 -15.65 17.15 16.58
CA SER A 566 -16.82 16.59 17.25
C SER A 566 -17.24 17.36 18.51
N ASP A 567 -16.28 17.95 19.23
CA ASP A 567 -16.56 18.73 20.45
C ASP A 567 -16.26 20.23 20.24
N ASP A 568 -17.31 21.00 19.92
CA ASP A 568 -17.21 22.45 19.70
C ASP A 568 -16.73 23.23 20.94
N GLU A 569 -17.04 22.76 22.15
CA GLU A 569 -16.60 23.41 23.38
C GLU A 569 -15.13 23.12 23.65
N PHE A 570 -14.66 21.91 23.36
CA PHE A 570 -13.24 21.56 23.41
C PHE A 570 -12.44 22.30 22.33
N LYS A 571 -12.97 22.39 21.11
CA LYS A 571 -12.35 23.12 19.99
C LYS A 571 -12.05 24.58 20.35
N LYS A 572 -12.95 25.25 21.08
CA LYS A 572 -12.74 26.61 21.59
C LYS A 572 -11.58 26.73 22.59
N LYS A 573 -11.19 25.64 23.26
CA LYS A 573 -10.02 25.60 24.16
C LYS A 573 -8.69 25.56 23.40
N LEU A 574 -8.71 25.27 22.10
CA LEU A 574 -7.54 25.13 21.23
C LEU A 574 -7.16 26.47 20.58
N SER A 575 -6.54 27.36 21.37
CA SER A 575 -5.94 28.60 20.87
C SER A 575 -4.90 28.35 19.76
N TRP A 576 -4.62 29.36 18.94
CA TRP A 576 -3.58 29.30 17.89
C TRP A 576 -2.26 28.71 18.40
N ASN A 577 -1.73 29.23 19.51
CA ASN A 577 -0.47 28.76 20.08
C ASN A 577 -0.50 27.30 20.56
N LYS A 578 -1.67 26.79 20.97
CA LYS A 578 -1.83 25.36 21.27
C LYS A 578 -1.77 24.55 19.99
N ARG A 579 -2.47 24.95 18.94
CA ARG A 579 -2.44 24.25 17.64
C ARG A 579 -1.04 24.20 17.03
N VAL A 580 -0.27 25.28 17.09
CA VAL A 580 1.14 25.30 16.65
C VAL A 580 2.00 24.35 17.49
N ARG A 581 1.80 24.28 18.81
CA ARG A 581 2.51 23.32 19.68
C ARG A 581 2.10 21.86 19.44
N MET A 582 0.83 21.62 19.12
CA MET A 582 0.34 20.29 18.74
C MET A 582 1.01 19.83 17.44
N ALA A 583 1.08 20.70 16.43
CA ALA A 583 1.82 20.44 15.20
C ALA A 583 3.31 20.15 15.50
N LEU A 584 3.94 20.92 16.39
CA LEU A 584 5.33 20.67 16.80
C LEU A 584 5.52 19.31 17.50
N GLY A 585 4.60 18.94 18.40
CA GLY A 585 4.65 17.64 19.10
C GLY A 585 4.52 16.46 18.12
N ALA A 586 3.56 16.54 17.21
CA ALA A 586 3.40 15.59 16.12
C ALA A 586 4.65 15.53 15.21
N ALA A 587 5.22 16.68 14.85
CA ALA A 587 6.40 16.75 14.00
C ALA A 587 7.63 16.09 14.65
N ARG A 588 7.84 16.31 15.96
CA ARG A 588 8.93 15.67 16.73
C ARG A 588 8.78 14.16 16.83
N ALA A 589 7.55 13.66 16.93
CA ALA A 589 7.31 12.22 16.90
C ALA A 589 7.75 11.62 15.56
N LEU A 590 7.39 12.25 14.44
CA LEU A 590 7.79 11.78 13.11
C LEU A 590 9.30 11.97 12.85
N GLU A 591 9.90 13.09 13.26
CA GLU A 591 11.36 13.29 13.24
C GLU A 591 12.09 12.16 13.97
N TYR A 592 11.63 11.81 15.19
CA TYR A 592 12.20 10.71 15.95
C TYR A 592 12.10 9.38 15.18
N LEU A 593 10.92 9.06 14.62
CA LEU A 593 10.71 7.82 13.88
C LEU A 593 11.53 7.73 12.59
N HIS A 594 11.61 8.83 11.82
CA HIS A 594 12.24 8.84 10.50
C HIS A 594 13.77 8.99 10.57
N GLU A 595 14.27 9.78 11.53
CA GLU A 595 15.66 10.24 11.52
C GLU A 595 16.48 9.76 12.73
N VAL A 596 15.83 9.37 13.85
CA VAL A 596 16.52 8.93 15.08
C VAL A 596 16.47 7.41 15.25
N CYS A 597 15.36 6.75 14.90
CA CYS A 597 15.26 5.29 14.96
C CYS A 597 16.16 4.59 13.93
N GLU A 598 16.82 3.51 14.35
CA GLU A 598 17.61 2.64 13.47
C GLU A 598 17.09 1.19 13.50
N PRO A 599 16.54 0.66 12.39
CA PRO A 599 16.28 1.35 11.12
C PRO A 599 15.16 2.41 11.22
N PRO A 600 15.09 3.36 10.28
CA PRO A 600 13.99 4.34 10.21
C PRO A 600 12.62 3.66 10.20
N ILE A 601 11.70 4.19 10.99
CA ILE A 601 10.34 3.68 11.15
C ILE A 601 9.39 4.61 10.39
N ILE A 602 8.71 4.07 9.38
CA ILE A 602 7.65 4.80 8.67
C ILE A 602 6.34 4.50 9.39
N HIS A 603 5.56 5.54 9.74
CA HIS A 603 4.30 5.41 10.45
C HIS A 603 3.21 4.75 9.59
N ARG A 604 3.10 5.12 8.30
CA ARG A 604 2.19 4.57 7.27
C ARG A 604 0.68 4.71 7.51
N ASN A 605 0.27 5.21 8.68
CA ASN A 605 -1.13 5.49 9.02
C ASN A 605 -1.26 6.81 9.79
N PHE A 606 -0.50 7.84 9.42
CA PHE A 606 -0.49 9.10 10.16
C PHE A 606 -1.75 9.93 9.84
N LYS A 607 -2.56 10.25 10.85
CA LYS A 607 -3.83 11.00 10.72
C LYS A 607 -4.30 11.54 12.07
N SER A 608 -5.26 12.46 12.10
CA SER A 608 -5.72 13.11 13.34
C SER A 608 -6.28 12.13 14.39
N VAL A 609 -6.89 11.00 13.99
CA VAL A 609 -7.32 9.92 14.90
C VAL A 609 -6.16 9.31 15.68
N ASN A 610 -4.97 9.27 15.08
CA ASN A 610 -3.77 8.67 15.67
C ASN A 610 -2.90 9.70 16.41
N VAL A 611 -3.41 10.93 16.56
CA VAL A 611 -2.80 12.00 17.34
C VAL A 611 -3.64 12.14 18.61
N LEU A 612 -3.17 11.60 19.73
CA LEU A 612 -3.87 11.63 21.01
C LEU A 612 -3.49 12.86 21.82
N LEU A 613 -4.38 13.25 22.73
CA LEU A 613 -4.20 14.40 23.61
C LEU A 613 -4.10 13.93 25.07
N ASP A 614 -3.01 14.30 25.75
CA ASP A 614 -2.86 14.10 27.18
C ASP A 614 -3.60 15.15 28.01
N ASP A 615 -3.51 15.06 29.34
CA ASP A 615 -4.19 15.98 30.28
C ASP A 615 -3.79 17.46 30.08
N ASP A 616 -2.58 17.72 29.57
CA ASP A 616 -2.05 19.06 29.30
C ASP A 616 -2.34 19.55 27.86
N LEU A 617 -3.08 18.76 27.08
CA LEU A 617 -3.33 18.97 25.64
C LEU A 617 -2.05 18.90 24.78
N SER A 618 -1.04 18.19 25.28
CA SER A 618 0.14 17.83 24.50
C SER A 618 -0.17 16.62 23.62
N VAL A 619 0.55 16.52 22.52
CA VAL A 619 0.36 15.46 21.53
C VAL A 619 1.15 14.21 21.87
N LEU A 620 0.49 13.07 21.79
CA LEU A 620 1.06 11.73 21.80
C LEU A 620 0.60 10.98 20.54
N VAL A 621 1.54 10.61 19.66
CA VAL A 621 1.24 9.85 18.44
C VAL A 621 1.13 8.36 18.78
N SER A 622 0.01 7.74 18.40
CA SER A 622 -0.26 6.31 18.60
C SER A 622 0.17 5.47 17.40
N ASP A 623 -0.01 4.15 17.43
CA ASP A 623 0.22 3.24 16.28
C ASP A 623 1.63 3.21 15.66
N CYS A 624 2.61 3.81 16.34
CA CYS A 624 4.01 3.82 15.93
C CYS A 624 4.60 2.39 15.97
N GLY A 625 5.32 1.99 14.92
CA GLY A 625 5.93 0.67 14.82
C GLY A 625 5.00 -0.45 14.34
N LEU A 626 3.71 -0.17 14.08
CA LEU A 626 2.75 -1.17 13.58
C LEU A 626 2.82 -1.38 12.05
N ALA A 627 3.71 -0.67 11.36
CA ALA A 627 3.89 -0.77 9.91
C ALA A 627 4.06 -2.21 9.37
N PRO A 628 4.73 -3.16 10.06
CA PRO A 628 4.81 -4.55 9.58
C PRO A 628 3.44 -5.25 9.48
N LEU A 629 2.49 -4.94 10.37
CA LEU A 629 1.11 -5.44 10.29
C LEU A 629 0.34 -4.84 9.12
N ILE A 630 0.69 -3.60 8.75
CA ILE A 630 0.11 -2.91 7.61
C ILE A 630 0.73 -3.43 6.30
N SER A 631 2.01 -3.83 6.32
CA SER A 631 2.78 -4.25 5.14
C SER A 631 2.52 -5.70 4.70
N SER A 632 1.87 -6.51 5.53
CA SER A 632 1.58 -7.92 5.22
C SER A 632 0.30 -8.08 4.41
N GLY A 633 0.43 -8.66 3.21
CA GLY A 633 -0.73 -9.14 2.42
C GLY A 633 -1.68 -8.05 1.93
N SER A 634 -2.98 -8.33 2.00
CA SER A 634 -4.08 -7.45 1.53
C SER A 634 -4.20 -6.12 2.28
N VAL A 635 -3.65 -6.02 3.50
CA VAL A 635 -3.71 -4.81 4.34
C VAL A 635 -2.88 -3.66 3.76
N SER A 636 -1.79 -3.96 3.03
CA SER A 636 -0.89 -2.92 2.49
C SER A 636 -1.49 -2.16 1.32
N GLN A 637 -2.35 -2.80 0.52
CA GLN A 637 -3.07 -2.15 -0.58
C GLN A 637 -4.28 -1.37 -0.03
N LEU A 638 -4.97 -1.95 0.95
CA LEU A 638 -6.09 -1.31 1.63
C LEU A 638 -5.65 -0.07 2.42
N SER A 639 -4.42 -0.03 2.96
CA SER A 639 -3.96 1.10 3.77
C SER A 639 -3.87 2.43 3.00
N GLY A 640 -3.28 2.41 1.80
CA GLY A 640 -3.14 3.60 0.96
C GLY A 640 -4.47 4.04 0.37
N GLN A 641 -5.27 3.10 -0.10
CA GLN A 641 -6.64 3.37 -0.57
C GLN A 641 -7.51 3.97 0.54
N LEU A 642 -7.39 3.47 1.76
CA LEU A 642 -8.16 3.96 2.89
C LEU A 642 -7.69 5.35 3.35
N LEU A 643 -6.38 5.61 3.39
CA LEU A 643 -5.86 6.95 3.68
C LEU A 643 -6.26 7.95 2.59
N ALA A 644 -6.23 7.56 1.32
CA ALA A 644 -6.72 8.37 0.21
C ALA A 644 -8.22 8.66 0.34
N ALA A 645 -9.03 7.65 0.68
CA ALA A 645 -10.46 7.80 0.93
C ALA A 645 -10.76 8.75 2.09
N TYR A 646 -9.93 8.75 3.14
CA TYR A 646 -10.03 9.69 4.26
C TYR A 646 -9.28 11.01 4.03
N GLY A 647 -8.71 11.27 2.84
CA GLY A 647 -8.06 12.53 2.50
C GLY A 647 -6.63 12.73 3.05
N TYR A 648 -6.03 11.71 3.67
CA TYR A 648 -4.63 11.73 4.14
C TYR A 648 -3.63 11.10 3.15
N GLY A 649 -4.14 10.51 2.06
CA GLY A 649 -3.35 9.76 1.10
C GLY A 649 -2.42 10.65 0.29
N ALA A 650 -1.12 10.36 0.35
CA ALA A 650 -0.13 11.01 -0.50
C ALA A 650 -0.33 10.56 -1.97
N PRO A 651 -0.12 11.42 -2.98
CA PRO A 651 -0.37 11.07 -4.38
C PRO A 651 0.37 9.82 -4.87
N GLU A 652 1.55 9.53 -4.31
CA GLU A 652 2.32 8.33 -4.64
C GLU A 652 1.73 7.02 -4.08
N PHE A 653 0.72 7.07 -3.19
CA PHE A 653 0.03 5.88 -2.70
C PHE A 653 -0.65 5.09 -3.82
N ASP A 654 -1.10 5.77 -4.87
CA ASP A 654 -1.66 5.13 -6.07
C ASP A 654 -0.62 4.26 -6.80
N SER A 655 0.68 4.52 -6.57
CA SER A 655 1.80 3.72 -7.07
C SER A 655 2.22 2.59 -6.11
N GLY A 656 1.57 2.49 -4.94
CA GLY A 656 1.88 1.49 -3.89
C GLY A 656 3.21 1.73 -3.16
N VAL A 657 3.83 2.90 -3.34
CA VAL A 657 5.10 3.26 -2.73
C VAL A 657 4.84 4.02 -1.43
N TYR A 658 5.30 3.47 -0.30
CA TYR A 658 5.19 4.10 1.01
C TYR A 658 6.58 4.48 1.50
N THR A 659 6.82 5.77 1.67
CA THR A 659 8.08 6.30 2.23
C THR A 659 7.81 7.20 3.43
N TRP A 660 8.88 7.63 4.10
CA TRP A 660 8.78 8.65 5.14
C TRP A 660 8.21 9.97 4.58
N GLN A 661 8.41 10.28 3.28
CA GLN A 661 7.80 11.45 2.64
C GLN A 661 6.28 11.36 2.54
N SER A 662 5.72 10.15 2.54
CA SER A 662 4.28 9.97 2.58
C SER A 662 3.71 10.34 3.96
N ASP A 663 4.42 10.02 5.04
CA ASP A 663 4.06 10.48 6.38
C ASP A 663 4.15 12.02 6.48
N VAL A 664 5.14 12.65 5.82
CA VAL A 664 5.25 14.13 5.74
C VAL A 664 4.02 14.74 5.07
N TYR A 665 3.52 14.13 3.99
CA TYR A 665 2.29 14.57 3.34
C TYR A 665 1.08 14.46 4.28
N SER A 666 0.88 13.29 4.91
CA SER A 666 -0.23 13.09 5.85
C SER A 666 -0.13 14.04 7.05
N PHE A 667 1.08 14.37 7.51
CA PHE A 667 1.33 15.40 8.51
C PHE A 667 0.89 16.79 8.03
N GLY A 668 1.19 17.16 6.78
CA GLY A 668 0.69 18.39 6.16
C GLY A 668 -0.84 18.48 6.13
N VAL A 669 -1.53 17.35 5.92
CA VAL A 669 -3.00 17.28 6.02
C VAL A 669 -3.47 17.54 7.46
N VAL A 670 -2.86 16.93 8.47
CA VAL A 670 -3.18 17.21 9.88
C VAL A 670 -2.94 18.68 10.24
N MET A 671 -1.90 19.31 9.70
CA MET A 671 -1.69 20.75 9.86
C MET A 671 -2.78 21.59 9.19
N LEU A 672 -3.30 21.18 8.03
CA LEU A 672 -4.47 21.83 7.41
C LEU A 672 -5.72 21.70 8.28
N GLU A 673 -5.95 20.54 8.91
CA GLU A 673 -7.05 20.37 9.86
C GLU A 673 -6.87 21.36 11.02
N LEU A 674 -5.68 21.43 11.63
CA LEU A 674 -5.36 22.38 12.71
C LEU A 674 -5.58 23.85 12.28
N LEU A 675 -5.22 24.21 11.05
CA LEU A 675 -5.40 25.57 10.53
C LEU A 675 -6.87 25.92 10.31
N THR A 676 -7.63 25.02 9.69
CA THR A 676 -8.95 25.30 9.13
C THR A 676 -10.11 24.85 10.03
N GLY A 677 -9.84 23.94 10.96
CA GLY A 677 -10.85 23.26 11.76
C GLY A 677 -11.79 22.36 10.96
N ARG A 678 -11.48 22.09 9.69
CA ARG A 678 -12.24 21.21 8.78
C ARG A 678 -11.64 19.81 8.80
N MET A 679 -12.47 18.80 8.57
CA MET A 679 -12.02 17.42 8.40
C MET A 679 -11.23 17.29 7.09
N SER A 680 -10.28 16.36 7.04
CA SER A 680 -9.53 16.01 5.83
C SER A 680 -10.42 15.61 4.65
N TYR A 681 -11.51 14.90 4.93
CA TYR A 681 -12.58 14.55 4.00
C TYR A 681 -13.95 14.80 4.65
N ASP A 682 -14.82 15.55 3.96
CA ASP A 682 -16.14 15.96 4.44
C ASP A 682 -17.17 15.75 3.33
N ARG A 683 -18.04 14.72 3.48
CA ARG A 683 -19.03 14.32 2.46
C ARG A 683 -20.14 15.35 2.26
N ASP A 684 -20.44 16.14 3.29
CA ASP A 684 -21.54 17.10 3.28
C ASP A 684 -21.19 18.37 2.50
N ARG A 685 -19.90 18.55 2.16
CA ARG A 685 -19.43 19.64 1.33
C ARG A 685 -19.61 19.39 -0.16
N SER A 686 -19.60 20.48 -0.93
CA SER A 686 -19.57 20.40 -2.39
C SER A 686 -18.32 19.66 -2.88
N ARG A 687 -18.40 18.95 -4.01
CA ARG A 687 -17.33 18.07 -4.52
C ARG A 687 -15.94 18.74 -4.62
N ALA A 688 -15.88 20.04 -4.90
CA ALA A 688 -14.62 20.78 -4.94
C ALA A 688 -14.00 21.03 -3.55
N GLU A 689 -14.82 20.96 -2.50
CA GLU A 689 -14.46 21.20 -1.10
C GLU A 689 -14.45 19.94 -0.23
N GLN A 690 -14.84 18.77 -0.77
CA GLN A 690 -14.89 17.52 0.00
C GLN A 690 -13.52 17.10 0.51
N PHE A 691 -12.48 17.27 -0.31
CA PHE A 691 -11.09 17.00 0.08
C PHE A 691 -10.41 18.29 0.51
N LEU A 692 -9.95 18.32 1.76
CA LEU A 692 -9.38 19.51 2.38
C LEU A 692 -8.16 20.03 1.61
N VAL A 693 -7.24 19.15 1.23
CA VAL A 693 -6.03 19.51 0.49
C VAL A 693 -6.38 20.14 -0.86
N ARG A 694 -7.28 19.53 -1.62
CA ARG A 694 -7.73 20.03 -2.94
C ARG A 694 -8.29 21.44 -2.86
N TRP A 695 -9.05 21.71 -1.80
CA TRP A 695 -9.63 23.03 -1.56
C TRP A 695 -8.60 24.05 -1.05
N ALA A 696 -7.73 23.65 -0.12
CA ALA A 696 -6.83 24.55 0.59
C ALA A 696 -5.61 24.97 -0.25
N VAL A 697 -5.01 24.05 -1.00
CA VAL A 697 -3.73 24.28 -1.71
C VAL A 697 -3.74 25.53 -2.61
N PRO A 698 -4.77 25.76 -3.46
CA PRO A 698 -4.83 26.97 -4.29
C PRO A 698 -4.87 28.28 -3.49
N GLN A 699 -5.28 28.22 -2.22
CA GLN A 699 -5.48 29.38 -1.35
C GLN A 699 -4.28 29.64 -0.42
N LEU A 700 -3.36 28.68 -0.24
CA LEU A 700 -2.24 28.79 0.71
C LEU A 700 -1.25 29.93 0.38
N HIS A 701 -1.17 30.31 -0.90
CA HIS A 701 -0.27 31.36 -1.39
C HIS A 701 -0.92 32.74 -1.54
N ASP A 702 -2.24 32.84 -1.34
CA ASP A 702 -2.99 34.10 -1.40
C ASP A 702 -3.28 34.59 0.02
N ILE A 703 -2.74 35.76 0.39
CA ILE A 703 -2.85 36.31 1.74
C ILE A 703 -4.29 36.64 2.15
N ASP A 704 -5.12 37.08 1.20
CA ASP A 704 -6.52 37.44 1.44
C ASP A 704 -7.41 36.20 1.55
N ALA A 705 -7.06 35.13 0.82
CA ALA A 705 -7.70 33.82 0.96
C ALA A 705 -7.26 33.10 2.23
N LEU A 706 -5.97 33.22 2.60
CA LEU A 706 -5.39 32.58 3.78
C LEU A 706 -6.08 33.03 5.07
N GLY A 707 -6.42 34.32 5.19
CA GLY A 707 -7.19 34.81 6.34
C GLY A 707 -8.60 34.21 6.44
N LYS A 708 -9.21 33.83 5.31
CA LYS A 708 -10.59 33.29 5.25
C LYS A 708 -10.67 31.78 5.48
N MET A 709 -9.56 31.05 5.31
CA MET A 709 -9.53 29.61 5.57
C MET A 709 -9.34 29.26 7.04
N VAL A 710 -8.86 30.21 7.86
CA VAL A 710 -8.59 29.97 9.27
C VAL A 710 -9.87 29.60 10.01
N ASP A 711 -9.76 28.62 10.89
CA ASP A 711 -10.85 28.16 11.74
C ASP A 711 -11.57 29.34 12.43
N PRO A 712 -12.88 29.53 12.19
CA PRO A 712 -13.64 30.62 12.80
C PRO A 712 -13.61 30.63 14.33
N SER A 713 -13.42 29.47 14.98
CA SER A 713 -13.33 29.37 16.44
C SER A 713 -12.12 30.11 17.04
N LEU A 714 -11.10 30.42 16.22
CA LEU A 714 -9.96 31.23 16.63
C LEU A 714 -10.29 32.73 16.72
N ASN A 715 -11.45 33.18 16.21
CA ASN A 715 -11.93 34.57 16.31
C ASN A 715 -10.91 35.64 15.86
N GLY A 716 -10.06 35.32 14.89
CA GLY A 716 -9.00 36.24 14.44
C GLY A 716 -7.80 36.37 15.39
N LEU A 717 -7.74 35.58 16.47
CA LEU A 717 -6.68 35.63 17.48
C LEU A 717 -5.44 34.82 17.06
N TYR A 718 -4.77 35.28 16.01
CA TYR A 718 -3.52 34.70 15.51
C TYR A 718 -2.66 35.78 14.84
N PRO A 719 -1.32 35.75 15.01
CA PRO A 719 -0.44 36.70 14.32
C PRO A 719 -0.38 36.42 12.82
N ALA A 720 -0.61 37.42 11.96
CA ALA A 720 -0.60 37.25 10.49
C ALA A 720 0.73 36.66 9.95
N LYS A 721 1.87 37.05 10.52
CA LYS A 721 3.18 36.47 10.17
C LYS A 721 3.29 35.00 10.57
N SER A 722 2.78 34.63 11.74
CA SER A 722 2.74 33.24 12.18
C SER A 722 1.83 32.41 11.27
N LEU A 723 0.67 32.94 10.89
CA LEU A 723 -0.25 32.28 9.96
C LEU A 723 0.41 32.03 8.61
N SER A 724 1.10 33.03 8.05
CA SER A 724 1.81 32.89 6.77
C SER A 724 2.92 31.84 6.83
N HIS A 725 3.70 31.77 7.91
CA HIS A 725 4.72 30.73 8.07
C HIS A 725 4.10 29.34 8.25
N PHE A 726 3.00 29.23 9.00
CA PHE A 726 2.29 27.95 9.15
C PHE A 726 1.79 27.43 7.79
N ALA A 727 1.25 28.32 6.96
CA ALA A 727 0.81 28.01 5.60
C ALA A 727 1.96 27.62 4.66
N ASP A 728 3.12 28.26 4.79
CA ASP A 728 4.33 27.90 4.04
C ASP A 728 4.78 26.47 4.35
N ILE A 729 4.87 26.12 5.64
CA ILE A 729 5.23 24.76 6.07
C ILE A 729 4.23 23.74 5.49
N ILE A 730 2.93 24.01 5.62
CA ILE A 730 1.88 23.17 5.04
C ILE A 730 2.11 22.98 3.54
N SER A 731 2.33 24.07 2.80
CA SER A 731 2.47 24.04 1.35
C SER A 731 3.66 23.18 0.90
N ARG A 732 4.75 23.14 1.67
CA ARG A 732 5.90 22.26 1.41
C ARG A 732 5.62 20.80 1.78
N CYS A 733 4.89 20.54 2.86
CA CYS A 733 4.54 19.18 3.27
C CYS A 733 3.57 18.49 2.29
N VAL A 734 2.60 19.22 1.73
CA VAL A 734 1.56 18.65 0.85
C VAL A 734 1.91 18.70 -0.66
N GLN A 735 3.19 18.87 -1.00
CA GLN A 735 3.64 18.84 -2.40
C GLN A 735 3.32 17.50 -3.05
N SER A 736 2.93 17.53 -4.33
CA SER A 736 2.57 16.33 -5.08
C SER A 736 3.76 15.38 -5.20
N GLU A 737 4.92 15.91 -5.58
CA GLU A 737 6.14 15.13 -5.73
C GLU A 737 6.83 14.92 -4.37
N PRO A 738 7.09 13.66 -3.95
CA PRO A 738 7.68 13.35 -2.64
C PRO A 738 9.06 13.98 -2.41
N GLU A 739 9.82 14.21 -3.47
CA GLU A 739 11.18 14.79 -3.44
C GLU A 739 11.22 16.27 -3.07
N PHE A 740 10.11 17.00 -3.18
CA PHE A 740 10.01 18.40 -2.75
C PHE A 740 9.49 18.55 -1.31
N ARG A 741 9.13 17.44 -0.65
CA ARG A 741 8.69 17.47 0.74
C ARG A 741 9.90 17.55 1.68
N PRO A 742 9.86 18.40 2.71
CA PRO A 742 10.98 18.59 3.63
C PRO A 742 11.20 17.38 4.53
N LEU A 743 12.39 17.29 5.12
CA LEU A 743 12.65 16.41 6.26
C LEU A 743 11.83 16.86 7.47
N MET A 744 11.47 15.93 8.35
CA MET A 744 10.70 16.29 9.55
C MET A 744 11.53 17.14 10.53
N SER A 745 12.84 16.98 10.57
CA SER A 745 13.74 17.87 11.32
C SER A 745 13.69 19.33 10.83
N GLU A 746 13.57 19.57 9.52
CA GLU A 746 13.39 20.91 8.97
C GLU A 746 12.05 21.52 9.41
N VAL A 747 10.97 20.73 9.32
CA VAL A 747 9.63 21.12 9.78
C VAL A 747 9.62 21.45 11.28
N VAL A 748 10.31 20.65 12.09
CA VAL A 748 10.45 20.89 13.54
C VAL A 748 11.16 22.22 13.81
N GLN A 749 12.24 22.52 13.07
CA GLN A 749 12.94 23.80 13.23
C GLN A 749 12.06 24.98 12.83
N ASP A 750 11.32 24.89 11.73
CA ASP A 750 10.42 25.95 11.28
C ASP A 750 9.34 26.26 12.34
N LEU A 751 8.72 25.22 12.90
CA LEU A 751 7.72 25.35 13.97
C LEU A 751 8.31 25.89 15.28
N LEU A 752 9.54 25.51 15.64
CA LEU A 752 10.24 26.07 16.79
C LEU A 752 10.53 27.56 16.61
N ASP A 753 10.97 27.95 15.42
CA ASP A 753 11.25 29.33 15.08
C ASP A 753 10.00 30.20 15.14
N MET A 754 8.85 29.67 14.72
CA MET A 754 7.57 30.35 14.89
C MET A 754 7.27 30.65 16.37
N ILE A 755 7.39 29.64 17.25
CA ILE A 755 7.11 29.78 18.68
C ILE A 755 8.10 30.76 19.35
N ARG A 756 9.38 30.74 18.97
CA ARG A 756 10.40 31.66 19.50
C ARG A 756 10.12 33.10 19.10
N ARG A 757 9.76 33.35 17.84
CA ARG A 757 9.48 34.70 17.31
C ARG A 757 8.24 35.32 17.95
N GLU A 758 7.24 34.51 18.30
CA GLU A 758 6.07 34.98 19.05
C GLU A 758 6.44 35.45 20.47
N ARG A 759 7.30 34.70 21.18
CA ARG A 759 7.77 35.10 22.54
C ARG A 759 8.53 36.43 22.55
N HIS A 760 9.24 36.76 21.48
CA HIS A 760 9.97 38.03 21.37
C HIS A 760 9.14 39.18 20.82
N GLY A 761 7.97 38.91 20.21
CA GLY A 761 7.04 39.93 19.71
C GLY A 761 6.03 40.41 20.76
N SER A 762 5.71 39.58 21.76
CA SER A 762 5.01 39.98 22.99
C SER A 762 6.03 40.58 23.95
N GLY A 763 6.01 41.88 24.20
CA GLY A 763 6.92 42.56 25.15
C GLY A 763 6.70 42.19 26.62
N GLU A 764 6.62 40.90 26.96
CA GLU A 764 6.74 40.44 28.34
C GLU A 764 8.19 40.04 28.64
N PRO A 765 8.81 40.58 29.69
CA PRO A 765 10.17 40.22 30.07
C PRO A 765 10.19 38.78 30.56
N SER A 766 11.24 38.05 30.14
CA SER A 766 11.58 36.73 30.66
C SER A 766 11.66 36.77 32.19
N ALA A 767 10.79 36.02 32.86
CA ALA A 767 11.05 35.56 34.22
C ALA A 767 11.68 34.17 34.09
N ASP A 768 12.99 34.13 34.35
CA ASP A 768 13.89 33.00 34.64
C ASP A 768 13.47 31.57 34.28
#